data_AF-A0A945RXY7-F1
#
_entry.id   AF-A0A945RXY7-F1
#
_cell.length_a   1.000
_cell.length_b   1.000
_cell.length_c   1.000
_cell.angle_alpha   90.00
_cell.angle_beta   90.00
_cell.angle_gamma   90.00
#
_symmetry.space_group_name_H-M   'P 1'
#
loop_
_entity.id
_entity.type
_entity.pdbx_description
1 polymer ?
#
loop_
_entity_poly.entity_id
_entity_poly.type
_entity_poly.pdbx_seq_one_letter_code
_entity_poly.pdbx_strand_id
1 'polypeptide(L)'
;MDSNCWRTTLWRLLAATFVVLCSGGGSRAFSAEPRRTFQVKPAQANEHLTCYVSSGDHHNLHYAAPVDSPQSVAEYFELVRKVYGAQRIYWRGMQANLMHSHSVTRPENFYIGDYAEMEHDIWHADGLTDKSVVEEAHRQGLEIWGFGLGMDLGWFPVDDAAKGYGPSFWQWKLLAAHPEWAPIDRYGIRRKSGPICYAYPEARKALVKLFAALTREAGYDGVIVHTYLENFQTRILKDEYDEFGFNAPIAAEYKRRYGIDILHEEFDRGKLSRLRGEYFTQFLRELRDTLKQQGVKIGMMMGPLYPDYPSPWSHNHHMIVSGLVYFDRRTWIKEGLVDSFLVWCSGNPFPLARALVEDTRGTAIKVELFSSGGQPDELISEGVQRVFMGSYDTVECGYFQALPESALGSDDSIARLTVFDQAVQKQTTIPNDRLILAMRDRSVYVRRRAVIAVGKLKIKAPEVLDAVRTALLDPEMGVRSYAAEVLLKLGDRESVRAVYSMLDQHHRMTVDLAVTSALAKTPKDRDEYFLEGLRHRNPDVRKTVVRAARTPPRPTVLPALLTMADDSSAHVRWQLAEVLGTYVREPEARRALERLLVDPHATVRGMAALKLSRSLGSNSLFITPEAARVLDTLSGLFCRYNDSYRGVDREWGWRCIAEALLLLNPRGRDRLRQCLVQRDDATMAENAWYALAIRNTSVTWNPVEWDEAEASYAMHPRLWQEAPAFSPKPEPPVLAYIVQDFEGDLFSAANVEKGKGRVGGYADDCGYWFTLGEQEENSRVVALQGARGGKRAMQLPRRERGYLTAYRSTGISQGKIYVSFSLRLKSRDSAVYIRLAQGSSQKTSVVFRVTNGTLKVNGQKGAIIDTGYTVPMDEWLRFRLLVDLPKHTWSLAVGNNRTEVATDMQLGPESLSFNRLTFHSLGKDGTVSYLDDLLVAVQNPLVPEGQTIDWTVVEQTIENQRHGQRAKGGAAAVPVASTPAVVSPKRSE
;
A
#
# COMPACT_ATOMS: atom_id res chain seq x y z
N MET A 1 -16.65 1.14 -13.54
CA MET A 1 -15.70 0.31 -12.76
C MET A 1 -15.38 1.00 -11.43
N ASP A 2 -14.49 0.41 -10.64
CA ASP A 2 -13.90 0.91 -9.39
C ASP A 2 -14.82 1.27 -8.21
N SER A 3 -14.98 0.28 -7.33
CA SER A 3 -15.36 0.44 -5.92
C SER A 3 -14.49 -0.40 -4.96
N ASN A 4 -13.30 -0.86 -5.40
CA ASN A 4 -12.50 -1.86 -4.69
C ASN A 4 -11.23 -1.34 -3.96
N CYS A 5 -10.88 -0.05 -4.07
CA CYS A 5 -9.64 0.50 -3.50
C CYS A 5 -9.56 0.49 -1.96
N TRP A 6 -10.69 0.56 -1.25
CA TRP A 6 -10.69 0.64 0.22
C TRP A 6 -10.55 -0.73 0.93
N ARG A 7 -10.96 -1.83 0.29
CA ARG A 7 -10.75 -3.19 0.86
C ARG A 7 -9.42 -3.82 0.46
N THR A 8 -8.73 -3.30 -0.55
CA THR A 8 -7.43 -3.79 -1.02
C THR A 8 -6.24 -3.16 -0.30
N THR A 9 -6.38 -1.95 0.26
CA THR A 9 -5.27 -1.23 0.90
C THR A 9 -4.81 -1.85 2.22
N LEU A 10 -5.73 -2.33 3.08
CA LEU A 10 -5.38 -3.02 4.32
C LEU A 10 -4.64 -4.35 4.06
N TRP A 11 -4.96 -4.99 2.93
CA TRP A 11 -4.32 -6.21 2.46
C TRP A 11 -2.94 -5.97 1.86
N ARG A 12 -2.80 -4.95 1.02
CA ARG A 12 -1.49 -4.54 0.48
C ARG A 12 -0.56 -4.05 1.60
N LEU A 13 -1.03 -3.39 2.64
CA LEU A 13 -0.17 -2.97 3.77
C LEU A 13 0.34 -4.11 4.69
N LEU A 14 -0.15 -5.34 4.51
CA LEU A 14 0.38 -6.55 5.15
C LEU A 14 1.06 -7.51 4.15
N ALA A 15 0.97 -7.25 2.85
CA ALA A 15 1.50 -8.10 1.77
C ALA A 15 2.43 -7.36 0.77
N ALA A 16 2.70 -6.07 0.96
CA ALA A 16 3.59 -5.27 0.10
C ALA A 16 5.09 -5.44 0.41
N THR A 17 5.41 -6.40 1.29
CA THR A 17 6.73 -7.02 1.39
C THR A 17 6.53 -8.52 1.21
N PHE A 18 6.52 -8.93 -0.07
CA PHE A 18 6.57 -10.32 -0.55
C PHE A 18 5.33 -11.22 -0.27
N VAL A 19 5.11 -12.16 -1.21
CA VAL A 19 4.04 -13.19 -1.32
C VAL A 19 2.75 -12.81 -2.06
N VAL A 20 2.76 -13.07 -3.37
CA VAL A 20 1.79 -13.96 -4.05
C VAL A 20 2.51 -14.68 -5.19
N LEU A 21 2.57 -16.03 -5.18
CA LEU A 21 2.39 -16.90 -6.37
C LEU A 21 2.63 -18.39 -6.06
N CYS A 22 1.53 -19.14 -5.95
CA CYS A 22 1.39 -20.53 -6.41
C CYS A 22 -0.06 -21.06 -6.25
N SER A 23 -1.06 -20.18 -6.25
CA SER A 23 -2.47 -20.57 -6.21
C SER A 23 -3.34 -19.47 -6.83
N GLY A 24 -4.13 -19.82 -7.85
CA GLY A 24 -5.18 -18.94 -8.33
C GLY A 24 -6.26 -18.73 -7.26
N GLY A 25 -6.61 -17.47 -7.00
CA GLY A 25 -7.78 -17.11 -6.20
C GLY A 25 -7.51 -16.55 -4.80
N GLY A 26 -7.99 -15.32 -4.59
CA GLY A 26 -8.73 -14.95 -3.37
C GLY A 26 -7.97 -14.80 -2.05
N SER A 27 -7.75 -13.54 -1.66
CA SER A 27 -7.39 -13.10 -0.30
C SER A 27 -8.24 -13.75 0.82
N ARG A 28 -7.62 -14.46 1.77
CA ARG A 28 -8.12 -14.66 3.15
C ARG A 28 -6.97 -14.68 4.15
N ALA A 29 -7.07 -13.84 5.18
CA ALA A 29 -6.15 -13.74 6.29
C ALA A 29 -6.80 -14.47 7.47
N PHE A 30 -5.96 -15.01 8.36
CA PHE A 30 -6.41 -15.78 9.52
C PHE A 30 -7.23 -17.02 9.20
N SER A 31 -6.65 -17.88 8.35
CA SER A 31 -6.71 -19.31 8.63
C SER A 31 -5.33 -19.93 8.40
N ALA A 32 -4.75 -20.51 9.46
CA ALA A 32 -4.03 -21.77 9.29
C ALA A 32 -5.06 -22.90 9.48
N GLU A 33 -6.11 -22.83 8.66
CA GLU A 33 -6.54 -24.02 7.96
C GLU A 33 -5.44 -24.25 6.94
N PRO A 34 -4.82 -25.45 6.86
CA PRO A 34 -3.96 -25.78 5.75
C PRO A 34 -4.69 -25.42 4.44
N ARG A 35 -3.96 -25.01 3.39
CA ARG A 35 -4.55 -24.86 2.06
C ARG A 35 -5.10 -26.22 1.63
N ARG A 36 -6.37 -26.52 1.95
CA ARG A 36 -6.99 -27.87 1.88
C ARG A 36 -6.98 -28.50 0.49
N THR A 37 -6.58 -27.74 -0.52
CA THR A 37 -6.51 -28.12 -1.94
C THR A 37 -5.08 -28.22 -2.49
N PHE A 38 -4.03 -27.88 -1.72
CA PHE A 38 -2.65 -27.87 -2.19
C PHE A 38 -1.71 -28.56 -1.19
N GLN A 39 -1.40 -29.83 -1.46
CA GLN A 39 -0.35 -30.59 -0.79
C GLN A 39 0.80 -30.82 -1.77
N VAL A 40 2.04 -30.70 -1.27
CA VAL A 40 3.24 -31.06 -2.01
C VAL A 40 3.27 -32.58 -2.16
N LYS A 41 3.43 -33.09 -3.39
CA LYS A 41 3.57 -34.54 -3.60
C LYS A 41 5.02 -35.01 -3.43
N PRO A 42 5.27 -36.15 -2.76
CA PRO A 42 6.59 -36.78 -2.70
C PRO A 42 7.06 -37.21 -4.09
N ALA A 43 8.34 -37.56 -4.21
CA ALA A 43 8.95 -38.06 -5.44
C ALA A 43 8.24 -39.33 -5.95
N GLN A 44 7.99 -39.39 -7.25
CA GLN A 44 7.56 -40.62 -7.92
C GLN A 44 8.73 -41.56 -8.20
N ALA A 45 8.46 -42.81 -8.60
CA ALA A 45 9.50 -43.74 -9.01
C ALA A 45 10.30 -43.18 -10.19
N ASN A 46 11.63 -43.22 -10.09
CA ASN A 46 12.59 -42.64 -11.05
C ASN A 46 12.53 -41.10 -11.20
N GLU A 47 11.76 -40.38 -10.37
CA GLU A 47 11.70 -38.92 -10.40
C GLU A 47 12.86 -38.27 -9.61
N HIS A 48 13.51 -37.29 -10.22
CA HIS A 48 14.41 -36.38 -9.52
C HIS A 48 13.63 -35.16 -9.02
N LEU A 49 13.58 -34.99 -7.69
CA LEU A 49 12.84 -33.97 -6.98
C LEU A 49 13.80 -33.00 -6.26
N THR A 50 13.67 -31.72 -6.61
CA THR A 50 14.39 -30.62 -5.98
C THR A 50 13.47 -29.85 -5.03
N CYS A 51 13.91 -29.61 -3.79
CA CYS A 51 13.24 -28.70 -2.86
C CYS A 51 13.81 -27.29 -3.03
N TYR A 52 12.97 -26.31 -3.37
CA TYR A 52 13.35 -24.89 -3.34
C TYR A 52 13.04 -24.28 -1.98
N VAL A 53 14.11 -23.81 -1.32
CA VAL A 53 14.10 -23.18 0.00
C VAL A 53 14.41 -21.70 -0.20
N SER A 54 13.41 -20.84 0.04
CA SER A 54 13.51 -19.44 -0.35
C SER A 54 14.32 -18.55 0.59
N SER A 55 14.73 -19.07 1.76
CA SER A 55 15.34 -18.37 2.91
C SER A 55 14.51 -17.16 3.40
N GLY A 56 14.40 -16.09 2.61
CA GLY A 56 13.63 -14.89 2.93
C GLY A 56 12.17 -15.15 3.31
N ASP A 57 11.41 -16.04 2.66
CA ASP A 57 10.03 -16.32 3.14
C ASP A 57 10.05 -17.07 4.48
N HIS A 58 11.01 -17.99 4.66
CA HIS A 58 11.20 -18.75 5.90
C HIS A 58 11.59 -17.83 7.07
N HIS A 59 12.34 -16.76 6.80
CA HIS A 59 12.77 -15.79 7.82
C HIS A 59 11.74 -14.67 8.05
N ASN A 60 11.05 -14.18 7.02
CA ASN A 60 10.13 -13.03 7.15
C ASN A 60 8.72 -13.41 7.59
N LEU A 61 8.23 -14.57 7.19
CA LEU A 61 6.83 -14.94 7.38
C LEU A 61 6.72 -15.76 8.65
N HIS A 62 6.19 -15.16 9.72
CA HIS A 62 5.84 -15.84 10.98
C HIS A 62 4.92 -17.07 10.85
N TYR A 63 4.40 -17.34 9.66
CA TYR A 63 3.56 -18.48 9.30
C TYR A 63 4.23 -19.45 8.30
N ALA A 64 5.40 -19.12 7.76
CA ALA A 64 6.25 -20.09 7.06
C ALA A 64 7.09 -20.86 8.07
N ALA A 65 7.64 -21.99 7.61
CA ALA A 65 8.55 -22.83 8.39
C ALA A 65 9.89 -22.11 8.60
N PRO A 66 10.30 -21.72 9.82
CA PRO A 66 11.57 -21.04 9.99
C PRO A 66 12.74 -22.01 9.74
N VAL A 67 13.70 -21.59 8.91
CA VAL A 67 14.90 -22.35 8.52
C VAL A 67 16.09 -21.42 8.76
N ASP A 68 16.22 -21.03 10.02
CA ASP A 68 16.89 -19.83 10.54
C ASP A 68 18.06 -20.15 11.50
N SER A 69 18.44 -21.42 11.60
CA SER A 69 19.56 -21.90 12.43
C SER A 69 20.20 -23.17 11.84
N PRO A 70 21.45 -23.52 12.19
CA PRO A 70 22.07 -24.77 11.75
C PRO A 70 21.24 -26.02 12.12
N GLN A 71 20.57 -26.00 13.28
CA GLN A 71 19.73 -27.10 13.72
C GLN A 71 18.43 -27.19 12.89
N SER A 72 17.75 -26.07 12.65
CA SER A 72 16.53 -26.07 11.83
C SER A 72 16.82 -26.47 10.38
N VAL A 73 17.97 -26.07 9.80
CA VAL A 73 18.42 -26.56 8.49
C VAL A 73 18.59 -28.08 8.47
N ALA A 74 19.30 -28.65 9.45
CA ALA A 74 19.54 -30.09 9.51
C ALA A 74 18.22 -30.90 9.59
N GLU A 75 17.31 -30.48 10.49
CA GLU A 75 16.00 -31.11 10.64
C GLU A 75 15.10 -30.90 9.40
N TYR A 76 15.18 -29.74 8.74
CA TYR A 76 14.43 -29.46 7.51
C TYR A 76 14.92 -30.31 6.33
N PHE A 77 16.24 -30.42 6.14
CA PHE A 77 16.84 -31.27 5.10
C PHE A 77 16.53 -32.75 5.34
N GLU A 78 16.55 -33.19 6.60
CA GLU A 78 16.13 -34.55 6.95
C GLU A 78 14.66 -34.79 6.59
N LEU A 79 13.78 -33.83 6.92
CA LEU A 79 12.36 -33.89 6.61
C LEU A 79 12.09 -33.95 5.10
N VAL A 80 12.65 -33.04 4.29
CA VAL A 80 12.39 -33.03 2.84
C VAL A 80 12.98 -34.25 2.13
N ARG A 81 14.11 -34.77 2.62
CA ARG A 81 14.72 -36.01 2.12
C ARG A 81 13.90 -37.25 2.50
N LYS A 82 13.50 -37.40 3.76
CA LYS A 82 12.77 -38.60 4.25
C LYS A 82 11.31 -38.64 3.84
N VAL A 83 10.58 -37.51 3.95
CA VAL A 83 9.13 -37.46 3.73
C VAL A 83 8.80 -37.27 2.26
N TYR A 84 9.54 -36.39 1.57
CA TYR A 84 9.26 -36.04 0.17
C TYR A 84 10.18 -36.74 -0.84
N GLY A 85 11.29 -37.35 -0.41
CA GLY A 85 12.23 -38.00 -1.32
C GLY A 85 13.08 -37.01 -2.13
N ALA A 86 13.25 -35.78 -1.65
CA ALA A 86 14.09 -34.79 -2.33
C ALA A 86 15.56 -35.23 -2.40
N GLN A 87 16.19 -35.05 -3.56
CA GLN A 87 17.61 -35.35 -3.79
C GLN A 87 18.47 -34.09 -3.96
N ARG A 88 17.85 -32.94 -4.29
CA ARG A 88 18.52 -31.64 -4.41
C ARG A 88 17.84 -30.54 -3.59
N ILE A 89 18.62 -29.61 -3.06
CA ILE A 89 18.17 -28.33 -2.50
C ILE A 89 18.52 -27.18 -3.45
N TYR A 90 17.54 -26.31 -3.70
CA TYR A 90 17.75 -24.98 -4.25
C TYR A 90 17.67 -23.94 -3.14
N TRP A 91 18.82 -23.38 -2.80
CA TRP A 91 19.00 -22.56 -1.61
C TRP A 91 19.14 -21.09 -1.99
N ARG A 92 18.08 -20.32 -1.70
CA ARG A 92 18.06 -18.86 -1.92
C ARG A 92 18.78 -18.07 -0.84
N GLY A 93 19.36 -18.72 0.17
CA GLY A 93 20.21 -18.05 1.14
C GLY A 93 21.47 -17.43 0.52
N MET A 94 21.98 -17.94 -0.61
CA MET A 94 23.01 -17.25 -1.41
C MET A 94 22.58 -15.83 -1.82
N GLN A 95 21.30 -15.63 -2.17
CA GLN A 95 20.75 -14.29 -2.42
C GLN A 95 20.69 -13.48 -1.12
N ALA A 96 20.25 -14.06 0.00
CA ALA A 96 20.21 -13.35 1.28
C ALA A 96 21.61 -12.89 1.72
N ASN A 97 22.61 -13.78 1.76
CA ASN A 97 24.01 -13.43 2.01
C ASN A 97 24.52 -12.31 1.07
N LEU A 98 24.16 -12.34 -0.21
CA LEU A 98 24.42 -11.23 -1.14
C LEU A 98 23.75 -9.92 -0.70
N MET A 99 22.51 -9.95 -0.21
CA MET A 99 21.83 -8.77 0.34
C MET A 99 22.56 -8.22 1.57
N HIS A 100 22.91 -9.05 2.56
CA HIS A 100 23.47 -8.56 3.83
C HIS A 100 24.98 -8.24 3.75
N SER A 101 25.80 -9.15 3.22
CA SER A 101 27.26 -8.98 3.16
C SER A 101 27.70 -7.92 2.13
N HIS A 102 26.99 -7.80 1.00
CA HIS A 102 27.47 -7.04 -0.16
C HIS A 102 26.69 -5.74 -0.46
N SER A 103 25.76 -5.31 0.41
CA SER A 103 24.93 -4.11 0.15
C SER A 103 25.18 -2.94 1.10
N VAL A 104 24.77 -1.75 0.68
CA VAL A 104 24.88 -0.50 1.45
C VAL A 104 23.81 -0.46 2.54
N THR A 105 24.19 -0.71 3.79
CA THR A 105 23.31 -0.52 4.95
C THR A 105 22.92 0.94 5.12
N ARG A 106 21.63 1.21 5.40
CA ARG A 106 21.10 2.57 5.60
C ARG A 106 20.24 2.63 6.87
N PRO A 107 20.78 3.11 8.01
CA PRO A 107 20.08 3.11 9.30
C PRO A 107 18.84 4.02 9.32
N GLU A 108 18.68 4.90 8.34
CA GLU A 108 17.51 5.76 8.20
C GLU A 108 16.25 4.99 7.79
N ASN A 109 16.38 3.77 7.25
CA ASN A 109 15.25 2.90 6.91
C ASN A 109 14.78 2.12 8.15
N PHE A 110 13.89 2.72 8.92
CA PHE A 110 13.30 2.06 10.09
C PHE A 110 12.36 0.89 9.75
N TYR A 111 11.82 0.80 8.53
CA TYR A 111 10.86 -0.27 8.19
C TYR A 111 11.54 -1.61 7.86
N ILE A 112 12.70 -1.57 7.20
CA ILE A 112 13.47 -2.76 6.79
C ILE A 112 14.82 -2.86 7.56
N GLY A 113 15.21 -1.86 8.34
CA GLY A 113 16.42 -1.91 9.19
C GLY A 113 16.42 -3.12 10.11
N ASP A 114 15.34 -3.31 10.87
CA ASP A 114 15.14 -4.46 11.76
C ASP A 114 15.21 -5.82 11.03
N TYR A 115 14.80 -5.88 9.75
CA TYR A 115 14.95 -7.08 8.92
C TYR A 115 16.41 -7.32 8.55
N ALA A 116 17.09 -6.27 8.06
CA ALA A 116 18.47 -6.36 7.62
C ALA A 116 19.44 -6.71 8.77
N GLU A 117 19.16 -6.21 9.98
CA GLU A 117 19.86 -6.58 11.22
C GLU A 117 19.56 -8.02 11.66
N MET A 118 18.28 -8.42 11.68
CA MET A 118 17.89 -9.80 12.00
C MET A 118 18.56 -10.82 11.08
N GLU A 119 18.50 -10.61 9.77
CA GLU A 119 19.18 -11.48 8.80
C GLU A 119 20.69 -11.44 8.96
N HIS A 120 21.31 -10.25 9.05
CA HIS A 120 22.75 -10.13 9.30
C HIS A 120 23.18 -11.02 10.47
N ASP A 121 22.43 -11.01 11.56
CA ASP A 121 22.76 -11.82 12.72
C ASP A 121 22.45 -13.30 12.54
N ILE A 122 21.41 -13.70 11.79
CA ILE A 122 21.25 -15.10 11.36
C ILE A 122 22.53 -15.56 10.63
N TRP A 123 23.00 -14.75 9.68
CA TRP A 123 24.13 -15.06 8.79
C TRP A 123 25.52 -14.98 9.45
N HIS A 124 25.67 -14.20 10.53
CA HIS A 124 26.98 -13.89 11.13
C HIS A 124 27.11 -14.14 12.64
N ALA A 125 26.02 -14.11 13.42
CA ALA A 125 26.04 -14.28 14.86
C ALA A 125 25.47 -15.64 15.30
N ASP A 126 24.35 -16.07 14.71
CA ASP A 126 23.64 -17.31 15.04
C ASP A 126 24.21 -18.54 14.29
N GLY A 127 25.29 -18.35 13.52
CA GLY A 127 26.12 -19.39 12.93
C GLY A 127 25.63 -19.99 11.60
N LEU A 128 24.51 -19.50 11.05
CA LEU A 128 23.97 -19.99 9.79
C LEU A 128 24.72 -19.38 8.59
N THR A 129 25.76 -20.06 8.11
CA THR A 129 26.51 -19.65 6.90
C THR A 129 26.15 -20.52 5.70
N ASP A 130 26.25 -19.98 4.48
CA ASP A 130 26.01 -20.77 3.26
C ASP A 130 26.89 -22.03 3.22
N LYS A 131 28.13 -21.92 3.71
CA LYS A 131 29.04 -23.05 3.90
C LYS A 131 28.47 -24.12 4.84
N SER A 132 28.01 -23.74 6.04
CA SER A 132 27.42 -24.70 6.99
C SER A 132 26.16 -25.38 6.43
N VAL A 133 25.38 -24.68 5.60
CA VAL A 133 24.20 -25.24 4.93
C VAL A 133 24.62 -26.24 3.84
N VAL A 134 25.67 -25.96 3.08
CA VAL A 134 26.23 -26.89 2.09
C VAL A 134 26.82 -28.13 2.74
N GLU A 135 27.64 -27.95 3.79
CA GLU A 135 28.22 -29.06 4.56
C GLU A 135 27.13 -29.97 5.15
N GLU A 136 26.01 -29.39 5.62
CA GLU A 136 24.85 -30.13 6.11
C GLU A 136 24.09 -30.87 4.99
N ALA A 137 23.90 -30.25 3.82
CA ALA A 137 23.30 -30.91 2.65
C ALA A 137 24.14 -32.13 2.21
N HIS A 138 25.46 -31.95 2.06
CA HIS A 138 26.39 -33.01 1.69
C HIS A 138 26.45 -34.12 2.74
N ARG A 139 26.41 -33.79 4.04
CA ARG A 139 26.33 -34.77 5.14
C ARG A 139 25.08 -35.66 5.04
N GLN A 140 23.99 -35.15 4.48
CA GLN A 140 22.75 -35.89 4.25
C GLN A 140 22.63 -36.52 2.84
N GLY A 141 23.65 -36.37 1.98
CA GLY A 141 23.66 -36.89 0.62
C GLY A 141 22.76 -36.13 -0.36
N LEU A 142 22.52 -34.85 -0.10
CA LEU A 142 21.76 -33.94 -0.97
C LEU A 142 22.72 -33.12 -1.85
N GLU A 143 22.40 -32.98 -3.13
CA GLU A 143 23.00 -31.95 -4.00
C GLU A 143 22.46 -30.57 -3.61
N ILE A 144 23.27 -29.50 -3.62
CA ILE A 144 22.81 -28.16 -3.24
C ILE A 144 23.33 -27.07 -4.17
N TRP A 145 22.41 -26.30 -4.75
CA TRP A 145 22.75 -25.16 -5.61
C TRP A 145 22.26 -23.85 -5.00
N GLY A 146 23.12 -22.83 -5.02
CA GLY A 146 22.76 -21.47 -4.61
C GLY A 146 21.89 -20.77 -5.65
N PHE A 147 21.03 -19.84 -5.22
CA PHE A 147 20.31 -18.94 -6.13
C PHE A 147 21.07 -17.60 -6.23
N GLY A 148 21.73 -17.39 -7.38
CA GLY A 148 22.61 -16.25 -7.64
C GLY A 148 21.93 -15.13 -8.43
N LEU A 149 22.23 -13.88 -8.09
CA LEU A 149 21.62 -12.68 -8.66
C LEU A 149 22.16 -12.34 -10.06
N GLY A 150 21.38 -12.61 -11.10
CA GLY A 150 21.72 -12.23 -12.49
C GLY A 150 21.21 -10.85 -12.92
N MET A 151 20.08 -10.39 -12.37
CA MET A 151 19.41 -9.14 -12.85
C MET A 151 18.97 -8.19 -11.73
N ASP A 152 19.15 -8.55 -10.46
CA ASP A 152 18.64 -7.77 -9.32
C ASP A 152 19.76 -7.55 -8.30
N LEU A 153 20.47 -6.43 -8.41
CA LEU A 153 21.60 -6.00 -7.55
C LEU A 153 21.19 -4.86 -6.61
N GLY A 154 19.90 -4.79 -6.26
CA GLY A 154 19.35 -3.79 -5.35
C GLY A 154 19.05 -2.42 -5.97
N TRP A 155 18.41 -1.59 -5.15
CA TRP A 155 17.61 -0.43 -5.54
C TRP A 155 18.32 0.89 -5.18
N PHE A 156 18.00 1.99 -5.86
CA PHE A 156 18.56 3.29 -5.49
C PHE A 156 17.85 3.86 -4.25
N PRO A 157 18.50 4.73 -3.45
CA PRO A 157 17.94 5.23 -2.18
C PRO A 157 16.49 5.77 -2.28
N VAL A 158 16.15 6.39 -3.41
CA VAL A 158 14.84 7.01 -3.66
C VAL A 158 13.69 6.02 -3.91
N ASP A 159 13.98 4.76 -4.30
CA ASP A 159 12.97 3.87 -4.87
C ASP A 159 11.86 3.49 -3.87
N ASP A 160 12.20 3.22 -2.60
CA ASP A 160 11.22 3.00 -1.53
C ASP A 160 10.73 4.27 -0.81
N ALA A 161 11.35 5.42 -1.05
CA ALA A 161 11.10 6.62 -0.27
C ALA A 161 9.62 7.06 -0.31
N ALA A 162 8.97 6.95 -1.45
CA ALA A 162 7.55 7.26 -1.63
C ALA A 162 6.57 6.58 -0.63
N LYS A 163 6.96 5.46 0.00
CA LYS A 163 6.14 4.79 1.04
C LYS A 163 6.21 5.47 2.42
N GLY A 164 7.22 6.32 2.67
CA GLY A 164 7.64 6.71 4.02
C GLY A 164 8.60 5.69 4.66
N TYR A 165 9.08 4.73 3.87
CA TYR A 165 10.02 3.67 4.23
C TYR A 165 11.41 3.91 3.62
N GLY A 166 11.66 5.10 3.10
CA GLY A 166 12.96 5.46 2.49
C GLY A 166 14.06 5.64 3.54
N PRO A 167 15.33 5.50 3.13
CA PRO A 167 15.78 5.10 1.79
C PRO A 167 15.63 3.60 1.53
N SER A 168 15.68 3.13 0.27
CA SER A 168 15.79 1.69 0.01
C SER A 168 17.04 1.11 0.70
N PHE A 169 16.86 0.09 1.54
CA PHE A 169 17.92 -0.50 2.37
C PHE A 169 18.91 -1.36 1.58
N TRP A 170 18.48 -1.91 0.44
CA TRP A 170 19.24 -2.87 -0.34
C TRP A 170 19.77 -2.23 -1.62
N GLN A 171 21.08 -2.02 -1.71
CA GLN A 171 21.79 -1.66 -2.94
C GLN A 171 23.18 -2.28 -2.93
N TRP A 172 23.59 -3.00 -3.97
CA TRP A 172 24.92 -3.60 -4.02
C TRP A 172 26.05 -2.55 -3.97
N LYS A 173 27.04 -2.76 -3.09
CA LYS A 173 28.17 -1.83 -2.84
C LYS A 173 28.92 -1.47 -4.12
N LEU A 174 29.11 -2.43 -5.04
CA LEU A 174 29.81 -2.19 -6.31
C LEU A 174 28.96 -1.38 -7.31
N LEU A 175 27.64 -1.56 -7.36
CA LEU A 175 26.76 -0.70 -8.19
C LEU A 175 26.64 0.72 -7.61
N ALA A 176 26.75 0.87 -6.29
CA ALA A 176 26.85 2.19 -5.64
C ALA A 176 28.19 2.88 -5.93
N ALA A 177 29.29 2.13 -6.03
CA ALA A 177 30.61 2.65 -6.41
C ALA A 177 30.74 2.93 -7.92
N HIS A 178 30.00 2.19 -8.76
CA HIS A 178 30.01 2.27 -10.22
C HIS A 178 28.61 2.55 -10.82
N PRO A 179 28.02 3.74 -10.55
CA PRO A 179 26.69 4.10 -11.07
C PRO A 179 26.64 4.26 -12.60
N GLU A 180 27.80 4.29 -13.29
CA GLU A 180 27.92 4.24 -14.75
C GLU A 180 27.60 2.86 -15.35
N TRP A 181 27.69 1.79 -14.54
CA TRP A 181 27.32 0.43 -14.93
C TRP A 181 25.81 0.18 -14.89
N ALA A 182 25.03 1.00 -14.19
CA ALA A 182 23.56 0.90 -14.19
C ALA A 182 22.99 1.20 -15.60
N PRO A 183 22.01 0.44 -16.12
CA PRO A 183 21.36 0.77 -17.38
C PRO A 183 20.73 2.17 -17.37
N ILE A 184 20.97 2.94 -18.41
CA ILE A 184 20.59 4.35 -18.49
C ILE A 184 19.47 4.57 -19.52
N ASP A 185 18.63 5.58 -19.31
CA ASP A 185 17.67 6.03 -20.33
C ASP A 185 18.36 6.70 -21.53
N ARG A 186 17.60 6.93 -22.60
CA ARG A 186 18.08 7.52 -23.86
C ARG A 186 18.66 8.94 -23.70
N TYR A 187 18.25 9.67 -22.67
CA TYR A 187 18.63 11.06 -22.41
C TYR A 187 19.80 11.21 -21.42
N GLY A 188 20.27 10.10 -20.83
CA GLY A 188 21.31 10.10 -19.81
C GLY A 188 20.85 10.50 -18.41
N ILE A 189 19.54 10.66 -18.20
CA ILE A 189 18.96 11.30 -17.01
C ILE A 189 18.76 10.27 -15.90
N ARG A 190 17.88 9.29 -16.13
CA ARG A 190 17.54 8.24 -15.17
C ARG A 190 18.42 7.02 -15.33
N ARG A 191 18.71 6.37 -14.21
CA ARG A 191 19.37 5.06 -14.13
C ARG A 191 18.40 4.04 -13.58
N LYS A 192 18.51 2.84 -14.12
CA LYS A 192 17.76 1.66 -13.70
C LYS A 192 18.47 1.01 -12.53
N SER A 193 17.79 0.92 -11.39
CA SER A 193 18.21 0.10 -10.28
C SER A 193 17.88 -1.37 -10.55
N GLY A 194 18.60 -2.31 -9.91
CA GLY A 194 18.53 -3.73 -10.22
C GLY A 194 19.65 -4.23 -11.14
N PRO A 195 19.52 -4.14 -12.47
CA PRO A 195 20.40 -4.84 -13.39
C PRO A 195 21.68 -4.05 -13.66
N ILE A 196 22.66 -4.72 -14.26
CA ILE A 196 23.90 -4.11 -14.72
C ILE A 196 23.96 -4.08 -16.26
N CYS A 197 24.67 -3.10 -16.81
CA CYS A 197 24.98 -3.04 -18.23
C CYS A 197 26.15 -3.99 -18.54
N TYR A 198 25.82 -5.19 -19.01
CA TYR A 198 26.77 -6.25 -19.39
C TYR A 198 27.79 -5.84 -20.47
N ALA A 199 27.61 -4.71 -21.16
CA ALA A 199 28.55 -4.22 -22.17
C ALA A 199 29.92 -3.82 -21.58
N TYR A 200 29.97 -3.35 -20.33
CA TYR A 200 31.24 -3.03 -19.66
C TYR A 200 31.98 -4.32 -19.26
N PRO A 201 33.20 -4.57 -19.78
CA PRO A 201 33.98 -5.76 -19.40
C PRO A 201 34.31 -5.83 -17.91
N GLU A 202 34.48 -4.68 -17.26
CA GLU A 202 34.80 -4.54 -15.84
C GLU A 202 33.62 -5.00 -14.98
N ALA A 203 32.39 -4.61 -15.36
CA ALA A 203 31.15 -5.03 -14.72
C ALA A 203 30.96 -6.56 -14.79
N ARG A 204 31.19 -7.17 -15.96
CA ARG A 204 31.09 -8.63 -16.12
C ARG A 204 32.14 -9.35 -15.26
N LYS A 205 33.41 -8.92 -15.32
CA LYS A 205 34.50 -9.48 -14.49
C LYS A 205 34.20 -9.37 -13.00
N ALA A 206 33.61 -8.27 -12.55
CA ALA A 206 33.20 -8.09 -11.16
C ALA A 206 32.11 -9.09 -10.73
N LEU A 207 31.08 -9.32 -11.57
CA LEU A 207 30.07 -10.34 -11.32
C LEU A 207 30.63 -11.76 -11.37
N VAL A 208 31.46 -12.10 -12.37
CA VAL A 208 32.10 -13.42 -12.46
C VAL A 208 32.95 -13.70 -11.23
N LYS A 209 33.73 -12.71 -10.76
CA LYS A 209 34.51 -12.82 -9.52
C LYS A 209 33.62 -13.04 -8.29
N LEU A 210 32.47 -12.35 -8.20
CA LEU A 210 31.52 -12.49 -7.10
C LEU A 210 30.94 -13.91 -7.03
N PHE A 211 30.39 -14.40 -8.15
CA PHE A 211 29.85 -15.76 -8.24
C PHE A 211 30.93 -16.81 -7.92
N ALA A 212 32.15 -16.63 -8.46
CA ALA A 212 33.29 -17.52 -8.25
C ALA A 212 33.87 -17.49 -6.82
N ALA A 213 33.58 -16.46 -6.02
CA ALA A 213 33.93 -16.39 -4.61
C ALA A 213 32.85 -17.11 -3.77
N LEU A 214 31.58 -16.71 -3.92
CA LEU A 214 30.45 -17.28 -3.17
C LEU A 214 30.33 -18.80 -3.35
N THR A 215 30.47 -19.30 -4.58
CA THR A 215 30.39 -20.74 -4.87
C THR A 215 31.55 -21.53 -4.25
N ARG A 216 32.75 -20.95 -4.21
CA ARG A 216 33.94 -21.56 -3.58
C ARG A 216 33.91 -21.52 -2.06
N GLU A 217 33.46 -20.41 -1.49
CA GLU A 217 33.41 -20.20 -0.04
C GLU A 217 32.34 -21.08 0.61
N ALA A 218 31.18 -21.25 -0.06
CA ALA A 218 30.13 -22.15 0.38
C ALA A 218 30.38 -23.62 -0.01
N GLY A 219 30.96 -23.88 -1.18
CA GLY A 219 31.14 -25.24 -1.72
C GLY A 219 29.97 -25.78 -2.55
N TYR A 220 29.13 -24.91 -3.13
CA TYR A 220 27.93 -25.31 -3.88
C TYR A 220 28.24 -26.23 -5.07
N ASP A 221 27.36 -27.21 -5.32
CA ASP A 221 27.42 -28.07 -6.52
C ASP A 221 27.01 -27.31 -7.80
N GLY A 222 26.27 -26.21 -7.65
CA GLY A 222 25.83 -25.37 -8.75
C GLY A 222 25.23 -24.04 -8.32
N VAL A 223 24.85 -23.23 -9.30
CA VAL A 223 24.16 -21.96 -9.10
C VAL A 223 23.03 -21.77 -10.12
N ILE A 224 21.86 -21.35 -9.66
CA ILE A 224 20.78 -20.87 -10.54
C ILE A 224 20.93 -19.37 -10.74
N VAL A 225 21.10 -18.94 -12.00
CA VAL A 225 21.09 -17.53 -12.38
C VAL A 225 19.65 -17.03 -12.41
N HIS A 226 19.35 -16.15 -11.46
CA HIS A 226 18.05 -15.52 -11.27
C HIS A 226 17.84 -14.34 -12.25
N THR A 227 16.71 -14.34 -12.98
CA THR A 227 16.50 -13.43 -14.13
C THR A 227 15.41 -12.36 -13.96
N TYR A 228 14.50 -12.45 -12.98
CA TYR A 228 13.56 -11.34 -12.71
C TYR A 228 14.20 -10.27 -11.81
N LEU A 229 13.53 -9.11 -11.71
CA LEU A 229 13.87 -7.97 -10.84
C LEU A 229 12.61 -7.47 -10.14
N GLU A 230 12.67 -7.17 -8.83
CA GLU A 230 11.48 -6.87 -8.01
C GLU A 230 11.06 -5.38 -7.95
N ASN A 231 11.54 -4.53 -8.86
CA ASN A 231 11.27 -3.08 -8.82
C ASN A 231 10.13 -2.59 -9.75
N PHE A 232 9.73 -1.33 -9.57
CA PHE A 232 8.68 -0.66 -10.37
C PHE A 232 9.19 0.54 -11.17
N GLN A 233 10.50 0.70 -11.36
CA GLN A 233 11.05 1.92 -12.00
C GLN A 233 10.70 2.06 -13.49
N THR A 234 10.53 0.93 -14.18
CA THR A 234 10.21 0.88 -15.62
C THR A 234 8.75 1.21 -15.82
N ARG A 235 8.44 2.20 -16.66
CA ARG A 235 7.07 2.66 -16.91
C ARG A 235 6.42 2.03 -18.14
N ILE A 236 7.22 1.65 -19.13
CA ILE A 236 6.73 1.25 -20.45
C ILE A 236 6.47 -0.25 -20.48
N LEU A 237 5.40 -0.67 -21.17
CA LEU A 237 5.02 -2.07 -21.32
C LEU A 237 5.92 -2.80 -22.34
N LYS A 238 6.13 -4.09 -22.08
CA LYS A 238 7.07 -4.94 -22.85
C LYS A 238 6.66 -5.12 -24.31
N ASP A 239 5.37 -5.10 -24.61
CA ASP A 239 4.84 -5.32 -25.96
C ASP A 239 5.09 -4.10 -26.88
N GLU A 240 5.71 -3.03 -26.36
CA GLU A 240 5.97 -1.80 -27.07
C GLU A 240 7.49 -1.44 -27.09
N TYR A 241 8.17 -1.25 -25.93
CA TYR A 241 9.55 -0.70 -25.84
C TYR A 241 10.33 -1.14 -24.58
N ASP A 242 11.64 -0.83 -24.52
CA ASP A 242 12.42 -0.74 -23.27
C ASP A 242 12.81 0.72 -23.01
N GLU A 243 12.65 1.17 -21.77
CA GLU A 243 12.94 2.53 -21.32
C GLU A 243 14.44 2.76 -21.05
N PHE A 244 15.22 1.69 -20.89
CA PHE A 244 16.63 1.73 -20.48
C PHE A 244 17.54 0.84 -21.34
N GLY A 245 18.85 1.09 -21.24
CA GLY A 245 19.90 0.29 -21.88
C GLY A 245 20.75 1.05 -22.91
N PHE A 246 20.71 2.39 -22.87
CA PHE A 246 21.39 3.29 -23.81
C PHE A 246 22.81 3.67 -23.37
N ASN A 247 23.48 2.82 -22.59
CA ASN A 247 24.81 3.11 -22.04
C ASN A 247 25.83 3.36 -23.15
N ALA A 248 26.82 4.23 -22.90
CA ALA A 248 27.86 4.61 -23.85
C ALA A 248 28.46 3.45 -24.70
N PRO A 249 28.87 2.29 -24.13
CA PRO A 249 29.38 1.18 -24.94
C PRO A 249 28.32 0.55 -25.86
N ILE A 250 27.05 0.50 -25.44
CA ILE A 250 25.94 0.02 -26.28
C ILE A 250 25.69 0.98 -27.44
N ALA A 251 25.61 2.28 -27.17
CA ALA A 251 25.38 3.30 -28.20
C ALA A 251 26.53 3.35 -29.21
N ALA A 252 27.79 3.31 -28.74
CA ALA A 252 28.96 3.27 -29.61
C ALA A 252 29.00 2.02 -30.49
N GLU A 253 28.72 0.83 -29.94
CA GLU A 253 28.73 -0.41 -30.71
C GLU A 253 27.55 -0.49 -31.71
N TYR A 254 26.37 0.02 -31.33
CA TYR A 254 25.24 0.12 -32.26
C TYR A 254 25.56 1.05 -33.43
N LYS A 255 26.12 2.24 -33.15
CA LYS A 255 26.56 3.20 -34.17
C LYS A 255 27.65 2.62 -35.07
N ARG A 256 28.61 1.87 -34.50
CA ARG A 256 29.66 1.16 -35.27
C ARG A 256 29.09 0.09 -36.21
N ARG A 257 28.04 -0.64 -35.79
CA ARG A 257 27.43 -1.72 -36.61
C ARG A 257 26.45 -1.23 -37.67
N TYR A 258 25.70 -0.16 -37.38
CA TYR A 258 24.53 0.22 -38.17
C TYR A 258 24.56 1.67 -38.68
N GLY A 259 25.55 2.48 -38.28
CA GLY A 259 25.67 3.90 -38.66
C GLY A 259 24.75 4.86 -37.90
N ILE A 260 23.91 4.35 -37.00
CA ILE A 260 22.82 5.07 -36.31
C ILE A 260 23.23 5.44 -34.87
N ASP A 261 23.07 6.71 -34.50
CA ASP A 261 23.20 7.18 -33.13
C ASP A 261 21.88 7.03 -32.34
N ILE A 262 21.75 5.93 -31.60
CA ILE A 262 20.51 5.57 -30.88
C ILE A 262 20.05 6.60 -29.83
N LEU A 263 20.92 7.53 -29.42
CA LEU A 263 20.59 8.60 -28.48
C LEU A 263 19.74 9.71 -29.13
N HIS A 264 19.81 9.85 -30.46
CA HIS A 264 19.22 10.97 -31.20
C HIS A 264 18.40 10.56 -32.43
N GLU A 265 18.73 9.43 -33.05
CA GLU A 265 18.10 8.91 -34.27
C GLU A 265 17.12 7.76 -33.98
N GLU A 266 16.23 7.46 -34.93
CA GLU A 266 15.40 6.26 -34.87
C GLU A 266 16.23 4.99 -35.08
N PHE A 267 15.90 3.92 -34.36
CA PHE A 267 16.68 2.69 -34.34
C PHE A 267 15.81 1.42 -34.25
N ASP A 268 16.35 0.31 -34.72
CA ASP A 268 15.75 -1.01 -34.61
C ASP A 268 15.99 -1.59 -33.20
N ARG A 269 14.88 -1.72 -32.46
CA ARG A 269 14.85 -2.19 -31.06
C ARG A 269 15.18 -3.68 -30.94
N GLY A 270 14.85 -4.49 -31.95
CA GLY A 270 15.21 -5.90 -32.01
C GLY A 270 16.73 -6.09 -32.10
N LYS A 271 17.40 -5.26 -32.91
CA LYS A 271 18.87 -5.19 -32.96
C LYS A 271 19.47 -4.71 -31.63
N LEU A 272 18.86 -3.73 -30.95
CA LEU A 272 19.35 -3.24 -29.65
C LEU A 272 19.22 -4.32 -28.57
N SER A 273 18.10 -5.03 -28.54
CA SER A 273 17.85 -6.13 -27.60
C SER A 273 18.80 -7.31 -27.82
N ARG A 274 19.05 -7.67 -29.09
CA ARG A 274 20.05 -8.69 -29.47
C ARG A 274 21.47 -8.27 -29.10
N LEU A 275 21.87 -7.03 -29.37
CA LEU A 275 23.18 -6.49 -28.97
C LEU A 275 23.40 -6.59 -27.45
N ARG A 276 22.39 -6.25 -26.64
CA ARG A 276 22.45 -6.43 -25.18
C ARG A 276 22.52 -7.91 -24.78
N GLY A 277 21.81 -8.78 -25.50
CA GLY A 277 21.83 -10.23 -25.35
C GLY A 277 23.19 -10.88 -25.68
N GLU A 278 23.93 -10.35 -26.65
CA GLU A 278 25.30 -10.77 -26.97
C GLU A 278 26.24 -10.58 -25.78
N TYR A 279 26.18 -9.40 -25.13
CA TYR A 279 26.99 -9.12 -23.94
C TYR A 279 26.58 -9.95 -22.71
N PHE A 280 25.29 -10.26 -22.55
CA PHE A 280 24.86 -11.21 -21.51
C PHE A 280 25.35 -12.64 -21.81
N THR A 281 25.33 -13.06 -23.07
CA THR A 281 25.90 -14.35 -23.49
C THR A 281 27.42 -14.38 -23.30
N GLN A 282 28.11 -13.25 -23.50
CA GLN A 282 29.53 -13.12 -23.18
C GLN A 282 29.80 -13.26 -21.68
N PHE A 283 28.96 -12.68 -20.81
CA PHE A 283 29.01 -12.93 -19.36
C PHE A 283 28.84 -14.42 -19.03
N LEU A 284 27.90 -15.12 -19.67
CA LEU A 284 27.71 -16.56 -19.43
C LEU A 284 28.91 -17.41 -19.86
N ARG A 285 29.62 -17.03 -20.94
CA ARG A 285 30.91 -17.66 -21.30
C ARG A 285 31.98 -17.43 -20.23
N GLU A 286 32.21 -16.16 -19.86
CA GLU A 286 33.19 -15.77 -18.83
C GLU A 286 32.89 -16.45 -17.46
N LEU A 287 31.60 -16.58 -17.11
CA LEU A 287 31.13 -17.29 -15.91
C LEU A 287 31.34 -18.81 -16.03
N ARG A 288 30.96 -19.42 -17.16
CA ARG A 288 31.12 -20.85 -17.42
C ARG A 288 32.57 -21.28 -17.35
N ASP A 289 33.47 -20.55 -18.00
CA ASP A 289 34.91 -20.85 -18.00
C ASP A 289 35.49 -20.82 -16.57
N THR A 290 34.98 -19.91 -15.73
CA THR A 290 35.42 -19.75 -14.34
C THR A 290 34.83 -20.82 -13.41
N LEU A 291 33.53 -21.09 -13.49
CA LEU A 291 32.84 -22.04 -12.60
C LEU A 291 33.14 -23.50 -12.97
N LYS A 292 33.37 -23.82 -14.24
CA LYS A 292 33.81 -25.15 -14.68
C LYS A 292 35.15 -25.57 -14.06
N GLN A 293 36.06 -24.63 -13.83
CA GLN A 293 37.33 -24.88 -13.11
C GLN A 293 37.12 -25.23 -11.62
N GLN A 294 35.97 -24.86 -11.05
CA GLN A 294 35.58 -25.17 -9.68
C GLN A 294 34.69 -26.42 -9.59
N GLY A 295 34.31 -27.03 -10.72
CA GLY A 295 33.33 -28.12 -10.77
C GLY A 295 31.86 -27.68 -10.59
N VAL A 296 31.60 -26.37 -10.56
CA VAL A 296 30.29 -25.79 -10.21
C VAL A 296 29.40 -25.69 -11.45
N LYS A 297 28.17 -26.19 -11.34
CA LYS A 297 27.15 -26.16 -12.41
C LYS A 297 26.45 -24.80 -12.51
N ILE A 298 25.87 -24.51 -13.68
CA ILE A 298 25.10 -23.27 -13.94
C ILE A 298 23.72 -23.64 -14.47
N GLY A 299 22.66 -23.33 -13.72
CA GLY A 299 21.29 -23.35 -14.23
C GLY A 299 20.79 -21.95 -14.56
N MET A 300 19.82 -21.86 -15.47
CA MET A 300 19.22 -20.59 -15.89
C MET A 300 17.71 -20.58 -15.64
N MET A 301 17.21 -19.56 -14.94
CA MET A 301 15.78 -19.41 -14.68
C MET A 301 15.04 -18.74 -15.85
N MET A 302 14.02 -19.42 -16.37
CA MET A 302 13.29 -19.05 -17.59
C MET A 302 11.80 -18.78 -17.32
N GLY A 303 11.26 -17.69 -17.88
CA GLY A 303 9.84 -17.36 -17.80
C GLY A 303 9.02 -17.99 -18.94
N PRO A 304 7.94 -18.75 -18.67
CA PRO A 304 7.21 -19.51 -19.69
C PRO A 304 6.44 -18.64 -20.70
N LEU A 305 6.09 -17.41 -20.33
CA LEU A 305 5.41 -16.47 -21.22
C LEU A 305 6.35 -15.81 -22.23
N TYR A 306 7.60 -15.54 -21.83
CA TYR A 306 8.57 -14.79 -22.62
C TYR A 306 9.96 -15.44 -22.56
N PRO A 307 10.12 -16.68 -23.09
CA PRO A 307 11.34 -17.47 -22.91
C PRO A 307 12.61 -16.85 -23.49
N ASP A 308 12.48 -15.99 -24.50
CA ASP A 308 13.64 -15.34 -25.15
C ASP A 308 14.10 -14.05 -24.43
N TYR A 309 13.64 -13.82 -23.19
CA TYR A 309 13.92 -12.62 -22.39
C TYR A 309 13.99 -12.96 -20.89
N PRO A 310 14.52 -12.04 -20.04
CA PRO A 310 14.44 -12.16 -18.59
C PRO A 310 13.00 -12.39 -18.10
N SER A 311 12.85 -13.20 -17.05
CA SER A 311 11.53 -13.51 -16.48
C SER A 311 10.80 -12.23 -16.04
N PRO A 312 9.49 -12.07 -16.34
CA PRO A 312 8.73 -10.93 -15.85
C PRO A 312 8.57 -10.99 -14.32
N TRP A 313 8.37 -9.84 -13.68
CA TRP A 313 8.11 -9.86 -12.23
C TRP A 313 6.76 -10.48 -11.91
N SER A 314 6.72 -11.18 -10.78
CA SER A 314 5.73 -12.20 -10.45
C SER A 314 4.30 -11.64 -10.41
N HIS A 315 4.08 -10.42 -9.90
CA HIS A 315 2.75 -9.82 -9.79
C HIS A 315 2.22 -9.14 -11.07
N ASN A 316 3.02 -9.00 -12.14
CA ASN A 316 2.55 -8.50 -13.42
C ASN A 316 3.30 -9.15 -14.60
N HIS A 317 2.65 -10.13 -15.19
CA HIS A 317 3.16 -10.93 -16.29
C HIS A 317 3.49 -10.15 -17.58
N HIS A 318 3.09 -8.88 -17.71
CA HIS A 318 3.42 -8.03 -18.87
C HIS A 318 4.65 -7.12 -18.66
N MET A 319 5.28 -7.16 -17.47
CA MET A 319 6.46 -6.33 -17.15
C MET A 319 7.75 -7.14 -17.15
N ILE A 320 8.62 -6.94 -18.14
CA ILE A 320 10.02 -7.38 -18.07
C ILE A 320 10.84 -6.30 -17.39
N VAL A 321 10.76 -6.30 -16.05
CA VAL A 321 11.39 -5.27 -15.20
C VAL A 321 12.90 -5.24 -15.40
N SER A 322 13.57 -6.37 -15.63
CA SER A 322 15.02 -6.47 -15.90
C SER A 322 15.46 -5.79 -17.22
N GLY A 323 14.52 -5.44 -18.11
CA GLY A 323 14.77 -4.90 -19.45
C GLY A 323 14.86 -5.96 -20.56
N LEU A 324 14.73 -5.51 -21.81
CA LEU A 324 14.69 -6.35 -23.01
C LEU A 324 16.10 -6.78 -23.45
N VAL A 325 16.70 -7.67 -22.67
CA VAL A 325 17.93 -8.39 -23.02
C VAL A 325 17.54 -9.68 -23.74
N TYR A 326 17.95 -9.89 -25.00
CA TYR A 326 17.60 -11.12 -25.72
C TYR A 326 18.37 -12.33 -25.18
N PHE A 327 17.67 -13.42 -24.87
CA PHE A 327 18.26 -14.66 -24.39
C PHE A 327 18.48 -15.64 -25.56
N ASP A 328 19.70 -15.68 -26.10
CA ASP A 328 20.07 -16.62 -27.17
C ASP A 328 20.32 -18.03 -26.64
N ARG A 329 19.25 -18.64 -26.14
CA ARG A 329 19.23 -19.99 -25.57
C ARG A 329 19.74 -21.07 -26.55
N ARG A 330 19.62 -20.86 -27.86
CA ARG A 330 20.17 -21.78 -28.89
C ARG A 330 21.69 -21.78 -28.87
N THR A 331 22.32 -20.60 -28.80
CA THR A 331 23.76 -20.49 -28.63
C THR A 331 24.21 -21.09 -27.29
N TRP A 332 23.47 -20.86 -26.21
CA TRP A 332 23.81 -21.41 -24.89
C TRP A 332 23.77 -22.94 -24.85
N ILE A 333 22.79 -23.56 -25.53
CA ILE A 333 22.69 -25.01 -25.70
C ILE A 333 23.85 -25.52 -26.55
N LYS A 334 24.08 -24.92 -27.73
CA LYS A 334 25.12 -25.33 -28.68
C LYS A 334 26.53 -25.28 -28.07
N GLU A 335 26.81 -24.29 -27.23
CA GLU A 335 28.12 -24.09 -26.59
C GLU A 335 28.20 -24.73 -25.18
N GLY A 336 27.11 -25.28 -24.65
CA GLY A 336 27.08 -25.88 -23.31
C GLY A 336 27.29 -24.88 -22.17
N LEU A 337 26.81 -23.64 -22.32
CA LEU A 337 27.04 -22.56 -21.34
C LEU A 337 26.26 -22.75 -20.03
N VAL A 338 25.22 -23.59 -20.05
CA VAL A 338 24.39 -23.95 -18.88
C VAL A 338 24.24 -25.46 -18.78
N ASP A 339 24.02 -25.96 -17.58
CA ASP A 339 23.76 -27.37 -17.24
C ASP A 339 22.26 -27.65 -17.04
N SER A 340 21.46 -26.63 -16.70
CA SER A 340 20.00 -26.78 -16.68
C SER A 340 19.22 -25.51 -17.01
N PHE A 341 17.97 -25.70 -17.45
CA PHE A 341 16.96 -24.66 -17.60
C PHE A 341 15.82 -24.89 -16.61
N LEU A 342 15.60 -23.94 -15.71
CA LEU A 342 14.55 -23.97 -14.70
C LEU A 342 13.36 -23.14 -15.14
N VAL A 343 12.26 -23.80 -15.53
CA VAL A 343 11.02 -23.13 -15.94
C VAL A 343 10.26 -22.65 -14.70
N TRP A 344 10.17 -21.32 -14.57
CA TRP A 344 9.49 -20.63 -13.47
C TRP A 344 7.97 -20.62 -13.62
N CYS A 345 7.22 -20.51 -12.52
CA CYS A 345 5.76 -20.73 -12.48
C CYS A 345 4.89 -19.53 -12.93
N SER A 346 5.45 -18.52 -13.61
CA SER A 346 4.72 -17.29 -14.00
C SER A 346 3.87 -17.48 -15.27
N GLY A 347 3.00 -18.50 -15.29
CA GLY A 347 2.18 -18.88 -16.44
C GLY A 347 1.98 -20.40 -16.52
N ASN A 348 1.43 -20.90 -17.63
CA ASN A 348 1.43 -22.35 -17.93
C ASN A 348 2.85 -22.76 -18.36
N PRO A 349 3.57 -23.60 -17.61
CA PRO A 349 4.99 -23.86 -17.87
C PRO A 349 5.24 -25.03 -18.84
N PHE A 350 4.24 -25.91 -19.05
CA PHE A 350 4.42 -27.13 -19.83
C PHE A 350 4.79 -26.93 -21.31
N PRO A 351 4.30 -25.90 -22.03
CA PRO A 351 4.70 -25.65 -23.43
C PRO A 351 6.19 -25.33 -23.55
N LEU A 352 6.74 -24.51 -22.65
CA LEU A 352 8.18 -24.19 -22.65
C LEU A 352 9.00 -25.41 -22.24
N ALA A 353 8.56 -26.18 -21.25
CA ALA A 353 9.25 -27.41 -20.84
C ALA A 353 9.41 -28.40 -22.00
N ARG A 354 8.34 -28.64 -22.79
CA ARG A 354 8.41 -29.50 -23.98
C ARG A 354 9.36 -28.96 -25.05
N ALA A 355 9.30 -27.66 -25.36
CA ALA A 355 10.21 -27.04 -26.32
C ALA A 355 11.68 -27.16 -25.88
N LEU A 356 11.97 -26.97 -24.58
CA LEU A 356 13.32 -27.15 -24.03
C LEU A 356 13.79 -28.62 -24.09
N VAL A 357 12.91 -29.59 -23.86
CA VAL A 357 13.25 -31.03 -24.01
C VAL A 357 13.63 -31.35 -25.45
N GLU A 358 12.93 -30.80 -26.44
CA GLU A 358 13.29 -30.93 -27.85
C GLU A 358 14.60 -30.22 -28.18
N ASP A 359 14.75 -28.94 -27.80
CA ASP A 359 15.94 -28.12 -28.07
C ASP A 359 17.22 -28.69 -27.40
N THR A 360 17.11 -29.37 -26.25
CA THR A 360 18.25 -29.95 -25.50
C THR A 360 18.51 -31.43 -25.80
N ARG A 361 17.72 -32.06 -26.68
CA ARG A 361 17.82 -33.49 -27.01
C ARG A 361 19.22 -33.84 -27.53
N GLY A 362 19.83 -34.86 -26.92
CA GLY A 362 21.21 -35.30 -27.24
C GLY A 362 22.31 -34.50 -26.53
N THR A 363 21.96 -33.52 -25.69
CA THR A 363 22.92 -32.80 -24.82
C THR A 363 22.87 -33.33 -23.38
N ALA A 364 23.81 -32.89 -22.54
CA ALA A 364 23.79 -33.17 -21.11
C ALA A 364 22.84 -32.27 -20.30
N ILE A 365 22.30 -31.21 -20.94
CA ILE A 365 21.54 -30.15 -20.29
C ILE A 365 20.20 -30.69 -19.76
N LYS A 366 19.84 -30.33 -18.54
CA LYS A 366 18.58 -30.73 -17.90
C LYS A 366 17.49 -29.69 -18.05
N VAL A 367 16.25 -30.16 -18.17
CA VAL A 367 15.05 -29.31 -18.11
C VAL A 367 14.40 -29.55 -16.75
N GLU A 368 14.08 -28.47 -16.06
CA GLU A 368 13.54 -28.50 -14.71
C GLU A 368 12.29 -27.63 -14.60
N LEU A 369 11.37 -28.03 -13.74
CA LEU A 369 10.01 -27.47 -13.73
C LEU A 369 9.49 -27.24 -12.32
N PHE A 370 9.10 -26.00 -12.00
CA PHE A 370 8.34 -25.73 -10.79
C PHE A 370 6.93 -26.31 -10.86
N SER A 371 6.68 -27.38 -10.09
CA SER A 371 5.33 -27.91 -9.84
C SER A 371 5.24 -28.71 -8.54
N SER A 372 4.79 -28.10 -7.44
CA SER A 372 4.65 -28.83 -6.17
C SER A 372 3.52 -29.89 -6.17
N GLY A 373 2.52 -29.73 -7.05
CA GLY A 373 1.37 -30.66 -7.16
C GLY A 373 1.62 -31.92 -8.00
N GLY A 374 2.84 -32.12 -8.49
CA GLY A 374 3.20 -33.13 -9.49
C GLY A 374 3.17 -32.57 -10.92
N GLN A 375 3.74 -33.31 -11.87
CA GLN A 375 3.80 -32.95 -13.28
C GLN A 375 3.34 -34.13 -14.17
N PRO A 376 3.02 -33.93 -15.46
CA PRO A 376 2.61 -35.01 -16.36
C PRO A 376 3.68 -36.10 -16.49
N ASP A 377 3.24 -37.37 -16.47
CA ASP A 377 4.10 -38.56 -16.58
C ASP A 377 4.94 -38.58 -17.88
N GLU A 378 4.42 -37.96 -18.95
CA GLU A 378 5.15 -37.64 -20.20
C GLU A 378 6.49 -36.93 -19.91
N LEU A 379 6.46 -35.87 -19.11
CA LEU A 379 7.65 -35.06 -18.83
C LEU A 379 8.61 -35.79 -17.90
N ILE A 380 8.10 -36.60 -16.96
CA ILE A 380 8.94 -37.47 -16.11
C ILE A 380 9.65 -38.51 -16.99
N SER A 381 8.95 -39.09 -17.97
CA SER A 381 9.51 -40.09 -18.90
C SER A 381 10.58 -39.52 -19.85
N GLU A 382 10.44 -38.26 -20.27
CA GLU A 382 11.47 -37.52 -21.01
C GLU A 382 12.60 -36.96 -20.09
N GLY A 383 12.56 -37.22 -18.78
CA GLY A 383 13.62 -36.87 -17.83
C GLY A 383 13.60 -35.44 -17.28
N VAL A 384 12.46 -34.73 -17.37
CA VAL A 384 12.27 -33.40 -16.77
C VAL A 384 12.26 -33.51 -15.25
N GLN A 385 13.12 -32.77 -14.56
CA GLN A 385 13.22 -32.79 -13.10
C GLN A 385 12.16 -31.87 -12.46
N ARG A 386 11.55 -32.31 -11.36
CA ARG A 386 10.51 -31.53 -10.67
C ARG A 386 11.12 -30.69 -9.55
N VAL A 387 10.69 -29.44 -9.44
CA VAL A 387 11.03 -28.54 -8.33
C VAL A 387 9.75 -28.21 -7.56
N PHE A 388 9.79 -28.33 -6.24
CA PHE A 388 8.67 -27.92 -5.37
C PHE A 388 9.05 -26.75 -4.46
N MET A 389 8.04 -25.94 -4.12
CA MET A 389 8.17 -24.81 -3.20
C MET A 389 8.16 -25.32 -1.75
N GLY A 390 9.28 -25.16 -1.03
CA GLY A 390 9.45 -25.61 0.35
C GLY A 390 8.98 -24.64 1.44
N SER A 391 8.63 -23.40 1.09
CA SER A 391 8.39 -22.29 2.04
C SER A 391 6.98 -22.19 2.64
N TYR A 392 6.17 -23.25 2.58
CA TYR A 392 4.81 -23.25 3.12
C TYR A 392 4.65 -24.13 4.35
N ASP A 393 3.69 -23.75 5.21
CA ASP A 393 3.29 -24.43 6.45
C ASP A 393 2.90 -25.91 6.27
N THR A 394 2.56 -26.30 5.04
CA THR A 394 2.24 -27.67 4.64
C THR A 394 3.43 -28.62 4.60
N VAL A 395 4.68 -28.12 4.69
CA VAL A 395 5.87 -28.97 4.70
C VAL A 395 6.18 -29.53 6.10
N GLU A 396 5.93 -28.77 7.17
CA GLU A 396 6.21 -29.15 8.57
C GLU A 396 5.16 -30.11 9.22
N CYS A 397 4.35 -30.83 8.43
CA CYS A 397 3.29 -31.68 8.99
C CYS A 397 3.76 -33.08 9.42
N GLY A 398 5.04 -33.41 9.26
CA GLY A 398 5.56 -34.76 9.49
C GLY A 398 5.25 -35.71 8.33
N TYR A 399 5.02 -37.00 8.61
CA TYR A 399 4.68 -37.99 7.59
C TYR A 399 3.23 -37.84 7.10
N PHE A 400 2.96 -38.19 5.85
CA PHE A 400 1.60 -38.21 5.29
C PHE A 400 0.68 -39.27 5.92
N GLN A 401 1.25 -40.31 6.51
CA GLN A 401 0.53 -41.39 7.17
C GLN A 401 0.29 -41.05 8.65
N ALA A 402 -0.92 -41.29 9.13
CA ALA A 402 -1.24 -41.11 10.55
C ALA A 402 -0.49 -42.14 11.41
N LEU A 403 0.05 -41.67 12.54
CA LEU A 403 0.79 -42.46 13.52
C LEU A 403 0.05 -42.53 14.87
N PRO A 404 0.20 -43.63 15.63
CA PRO A 404 -0.38 -43.77 16.96
C PRO A 404 0.29 -42.84 17.98
N GLU A 405 -0.40 -42.52 19.08
CA GLU A 405 0.13 -41.68 20.17
C GLU A 405 1.47 -42.20 20.74
N SER A 406 1.67 -43.53 20.73
CA SER A 406 2.93 -44.15 21.16
C SER A 406 4.16 -43.69 20.36
N ALA A 407 3.98 -43.18 19.14
CA ALA A 407 5.07 -42.59 18.34
C ALA A 407 5.64 -41.30 18.97
N LEU A 408 4.95 -40.67 19.93
CA LEU A 408 5.52 -39.61 20.77
C LEU A 408 6.73 -40.08 21.59
N GLY A 409 6.90 -41.39 21.81
CA GLY A 409 8.07 -42.00 22.45
C GLY A 409 9.19 -42.41 21.50
N SER A 410 9.02 -42.22 20.18
CA SER A 410 10.02 -42.57 19.17
C SER A 410 11.22 -41.62 19.20
N ASP A 411 12.41 -42.12 18.87
CA ASP A 411 13.58 -41.28 18.57
C ASP A 411 13.38 -40.41 17.31
N ASP A 412 12.55 -40.85 16.37
CA ASP A 412 12.25 -40.12 15.14
C ASP A 412 11.45 -38.84 15.44
N SER A 413 12.09 -37.68 15.24
CA SER A 413 11.48 -36.35 15.41
C SER A 413 10.32 -36.11 14.45
N ILE A 414 10.39 -36.65 13.23
CA ILE A 414 9.32 -36.54 12.22
C ILE A 414 8.10 -37.35 12.70
N ALA A 415 8.31 -38.52 13.30
CA ALA A 415 7.22 -39.30 13.89
C ALA A 415 6.53 -38.56 15.05
N ARG A 416 7.31 -37.94 15.96
CA ARG A 416 6.75 -37.11 17.04
C ARG A 416 5.99 -35.89 16.49
N LEU A 417 6.57 -35.19 15.52
CA LEU A 417 5.97 -34.04 14.81
C LEU A 417 4.62 -34.41 14.16
N THR A 418 4.55 -35.58 13.51
CA THR A 418 3.32 -36.10 12.88
C THR A 418 2.17 -36.21 13.89
N VAL A 419 2.43 -36.76 15.08
CA VAL A 419 1.40 -36.92 16.12
C VAL A 419 0.95 -35.57 16.68
N PHE A 420 1.86 -34.59 16.84
CA PHE A 420 1.48 -33.23 17.22
C PHE A 420 0.68 -32.51 16.13
N ASP A 421 0.98 -32.74 14.85
CA ASP A 421 0.18 -32.17 13.76
C ASP A 421 -1.21 -32.78 13.67
N GLN A 422 -1.34 -34.10 13.83
CA GLN A 422 -2.65 -34.78 14.01
C GLN A 422 -3.46 -34.13 15.14
N ALA A 423 -2.82 -33.73 16.25
CA ALA A 423 -3.50 -33.06 17.34
C ALA A 423 -3.95 -31.63 16.98
N VAL A 424 -3.12 -30.85 16.28
CA VAL A 424 -3.50 -29.54 15.71
C VAL A 424 -4.69 -29.68 14.75
N GLN A 425 -4.71 -30.74 13.95
CA GLN A 425 -5.81 -31.10 13.04
C GLN A 425 -7.03 -31.72 13.76
N LYS A 426 -6.97 -31.92 15.09
CA LYS A 426 -8.01 -32.54 15.94
C LYS A 426 -8.34 -34.01 15.59
N GLN A 427 -7.37 -34.73 15.03
CA GLN A 427 -7.46 -36.16 14.72
C GLN A 427 -7.02 -37.03 15.91
N THR A 428 -6.27 -36.47 16.85
CA THR A 428 -5.93 -37.11 18.13
C THR A 428 -5.90 -36.08 19.27
N THR A 429 -5.83 -36.54 20.51
CA THR A 429 -5.62 -35.72 21.71
C THR A 429 -4.23 -35.98 22.29
N ILE A 430 -3.61 -34.97 22.90
CA ILE A 430 -2.30 -35.10 23.55
C ILE A 430 -2.44 -34.71 25.03
N PRO A 431 -1.99 -35.54 25.98
CA PRO A 431 -1.94 -35.19 27.40
C PRO A 431 -1.06 -33.96 27.70
N ASN A 432 -1.39 -33.23 28.78
CA ASN A 432 -0.67 -32.00 29.17
C ASN A 432 0.82 -32.24 29.45
N ASP A 433 1.17 -33.36 30.09
CA ASP A 433 2.56 -33.75 30.39
C ASP A 433 3.37 -33.99 29.10
N ARG A 434 2.74 -34.61 28.08
CA ARG A 434 3.36 -34.84 26.77
C ARG A 434 3.58 -33.53 26.01
N LEU A 435 2.66 -32.56 26.12
CA LEU A 435 2.84 -31.21 25.57
C LEU A 435 3.97 -30.45 26.28
N ILE A 436 4.04 -30.52 27.62
CA ILE A 436 5.10 -29.88 28.43
C ILE A 436 6.47 -30.47 28.10
N LEU A 437 6.58 -31.80 27.97
CA LEU A 437 7.81 -32.47 27.58
C LEU A 437 8.24 -32.07 26.16
N ALA A 438 7.30 -32.00 25.21
CA ALA A 438 7.60 -31.67 23.82
C ALA A 438 8.01 -30.21 23.60
N MET A 439 7.60 -29.27 24.46
CA MET A 439 8.15 -27.91 24.49
C MET A 439 9.62 -27.85 24.96
N ARG A 440 10.21 -28.99 25.35
CA ARG A 440 11.63 -29.17 25.68
C ARG A 440 12.29 -30.27 24.83
N ASP A 441 11.66 -30.67 23.72
CA ASP A 441 12.19 -31.69 22.81
C ASP A 441 13.52 -31.26 22.19
N ARG A 442 14.40 -32.24 21.91
CA ARG A 442 15.64 -31.99 21.16
C ARG A 442 15.35 -31.34 19.80
N SER A 443 14.28 -31.75 19.13
CA SER A 443 13.86 -31.25 17.82
C SER A 443 13.21 -29.87 17.91
N VAL A 444 13.73 -28.93 17.12
CA VAL A 444 13.19 -27.58 16.99
C VAL A 444 11.75 -27.61 16.47
N TYR A 445 11.48 -28.42 15.45
CA TYR A 445 10.15 -28.52 14.85
C TYR A 445 9.11 -29.11 15.83
N VAL A 446 9.51 -30.07 16.68
CA VAL A 446 8.63 -30.59 17.74
C VAL A 446 8.33 -29.52 18.79
N ARG A 447 9.33 -28.75 19.26
CA ARG A 447 9.11 -27.63 20.20
C ARG A 447 8.14 -26.60 19.63
N ARG A 448 8.38 -26.15 18.39
CA ARG A 448 7.49 -25.21 17.67
C ARG A 448 6.06 -25.75 17.56
N ARG A 449 5.87 -27.00 17.10
CA ARG A 449 4.55 -27.61 16.92
C ARG A 449 3.80 -27.83 18.25
N ALA A 450 4.51 -28.15 19.33
CA ALA A 450 3.91 -28.28 20.67
C ALA A 450 3.31 -26.93 21.16
N VAL A 451 4.05 -25.82 21.02
CA VAL A 451 3.53 -24.48 21.36
C VAL A 451 2.34 -24.10 20.47
N ILE A 452 2.41 -24.37 19.15
CA ILE A 452 1.29 -24.17 18.22
C ILE A 452 0.05 -24.97 18.67
N ALA A 453 0.22 -26.22 19.11
CA ALA A 453 -0.89 -27.06 19.59
C ALA A 453 -1.61 -26.42 20.80
N VAL A 454 -0.88 -25.91 21.80
CA VAL A 454 -1.46 -25.15 22.93
C VAL A 454 -2.31 -23.98 22.43
N GLY A 455 -1.76 -23.18 21.50
CA GLY A 455 -2.43 -22.01 20.92
C GLY A 455 -3.66 -22.30 20.06
N LYS A 456 -3.69 -23.45 19.39
CA LYS A 456 -4.79 -23.90 18.49
C LYS A 456 -5.90 -24.61 19.25
N LEU A 457 -5.53 -25.49 20.19
CA LEU A 457 -6.44 -26.22 21.06
C LEU A 457 -6.97 -25.35 22.22
N LYS A 458 -6.40 -24.15 22.42
CA LYS A 458 -6.76 -23.18 23.46
C LYS A 458 -6.58 -23.72 24.88
N ILE A 459 -5.50 -24.47 25.10
CA ILE A 459 -5.19 -25.06 26.40
C ILE A 459 -4.76 -23.94 27.36
N LYS A 460 -5.41 -23.87 28.53
CA LYS A 460 -5.20 -22.82 29.55
C LYS A 460 -4.78 -23.38 30.91
N ALA A 461 -4.37 -24.64 30.97
CA ALA A 461 -3.91 -25.26 32.20
C ALA A 461 -2.65 -24.52 32.70
N PRO A 462 -2.57 -24.07 33.98
CA PRO A 462 -1.47 -23.24 34.46
C PRO A 462 -0.09 -23.84 34.19
N GLU A 463 0.07 -25.13 34.44
CA GLU A 463 1.31 -25.86 34.24
C GLU A 463 1.77 -25.92 32.76
N VAL A 464 0.82 -25.86 31.83
CA VAL A 464 1.10 -25.75 30.39
C VAL A 464 1.49 -24.32 30.03
N LEU A 465 0.82 -23.31 30.60
CA LEU A 465 1.17 -21.90 30.37
C LEU A 465 2.54 -21.54 30.95
N ASP A 466 2.94 -22.11 32.09
CA ASP A 466 4.29 -21.98 32.64
C ASP A 466 5.37 -22.60 31.75
N ALA A 467 5.07 -23.73 31.10
CA ALA A 467 5.95 -24.29 30.09
C ALA A 467 6.06 -23.39 28.83
N VAL A 468 4.96 -22.74 28.40
CA VAL A 468 5.02 -21.73 27.32
C VAL A 468 5.78 -20.47 27.76
N ARG A 469 5.66 -20.02 29.02
CA ARG A 469 6.49 -18.93 29.58
C ARG A 469 7.97 -19.31 29.57
N THR A 470 8.30 -20.56 29.85
CA THR A 470 9.68 -21.09 29.71
C THR A 470 10.16 -21.04 28.25
N ALA A 471 9.28 -21.34 27.28
CA ALA A 471 9.60 -21.31 25.85
C ALA A 471 9.88 -19.89 25.28
N LEU A 472 9.62 -18.81 26.04
CA LEU A 472 10.12 -17.48 25.70
C LEU A 472 11.65 -17.34 25.83
N LEU A 473 12.30 -18.28 26.52
CA LEU A 473 13.76 -18.34 26.71
C LEU A 473 14.43 -19.37 25.78
N ASP A 474 13.69 -19.96 24.83
CA ASP A 474 14.26 -20.92 23.88
C ASP A 474 15.31 -20.24 22.99
N PRO A 475 16.46 -20.87 22.68
CA PRO A 475 17.42 -20.33 21.72
C PRO A 475 16.80 -20.08 20.34
N GLU A 476 15.80 -20.88 19.94
CA GLU A 476 15.15 -20.77 18.65
C GLU A 476 14.13 -19.63 18.60
N MET A 477 14.41 -18.66 17.72
CA MET A 477 13.58 -17.48 17.48
C MET A 477 12.13 -17.85 17.13
N GLY A 478 11.93 -18.85 16.27
CA GLY A 478 10.60 -19.37 15.95
C GLY A 478 9.82 -19.89 17.16
N VAL A 479 10.48 -20.52 18.14
CA VAL A 479 9.82 -20.99 19.38
C VAL A 479 9.39 -19.80 20.23
N ARG A 480 10.26 -18.79 20.41
CA ARG A 480 9.93 -17.55 21.14
C ARG A 480 8.74 -16.81 20.51
N SER A 481 8.70 -16.73 19.18
CA SER A 481 7.59 -16.11 18.43
C SER A 481 6.25 -16.80 18.68
N TYR A 482 6.18 -18.13 18.61
CA TYR A 482 4.94 -18.86 18.90
C TYR A 482 4.56 -18.77 20.39
N ALA A 483 5.54 -18.82 21.30
CA ALA A 483 5.28 -18.69 22.73
C ALA A 483 4.64 -17.33 23.06
N ALA A 484 5.16 -16.25 22.47
CA ALA A 484 4.61 -14.91 22.64
C ALA A 484 3.19 -14.77 22.08
N GLU A 485 2.88 -15.32 20.89
CA GLU A 485 1.50 -15.31 20.37
C GLU A 485 0.53 -16.07 21.28
N VAL A 486 0.93 -17.25 21.78
CA VAL A 486 0.11 -18.07 22.68
C VAL A 486 -0.18 -17.34 23.99
N LEU A 487 0.85 -16.76 24.61
CA LEU A 487 0.74 -16.08 25.89
C LEU A 487 -0.12 -14.82 25.84
N LEU A 488 0.02 -14.00 24.79
CA LEU A 488 -0.82 -12.80 24.62
C LEU A 488 -2.28 -13.13 24.28
N LYS A 489 -2.54 -14.30 23.70
CA LYS A 489 -3.86 -14.76 23.28
C LYS A 489 -4.63 -15.52 24.37
N LEU A 490 -3.95 -16.32 25.18
CA LEU A 490 -4.56 -17.22 26.16
C LEU A 490 -4.28 -16.86 27.61
N GLY A 491 -3.15 -16.18 27.87
CA GLY A 491 -2.65 -15.87 29.20
C GLY A 491 -3.19 -14.58 29.81
N ASP A 492 -2.41 -14.08 30.75
CA ASP A 492 -2.76 -13.04 31.72
C ASP A 492 -1.74 -11.87 31.70
N ARG A 493 -1.82 -10.98 32.68
CA ARG A 493 -0.94 -9.81 32.77
C ARG A 493 0.51 -10.18 33.11
N GLU A 494 0.75 -11.28 33.82
CA GLU A 494 2.10 -11.84 34.02
C GLU A 494 2.68 -12.31 32.69
N SER A 495 1.87 -12.99 31.87
CA SER A 495 2.25 -13.44 30.53
C SER A 495 2.66 -12.28 29.61
N VAL A 496 2.00 -11.13 29.71
CA VAL A 496 2.38 -9.89 29.01
C VAL A 496 3.76 -9.37 29.45
N ARG A 497 4.04 -9.37 30.77
CA ARG A 497 5.35 -8.97 31.30
C ARG A 497 6.47 -9.89 30.85
N ALA A 498 6.23 -11.20 30.84
CA ALA A 498 7.19 -12.18 30.35
C ALA A 498 7.52 -11.92 28.86
N VAL A 499 6.51 -11.64 28.03
CA VAL A 499 6.71 -11.28 26.61
C VAL A 499 7.49 -9.96 26.45
N TYR A 500 7.23 -8.93 27.26
CA TYR A 500 7.99 -7.68 27.20
C TYR A 500 9.43 -7.84 27.71
N SER A 501 9.66 -8.68 28.72
CA SER A 501 11.02 -9.04 29.17
C SER A 501 11.79 -9.82 28.12
N MET A 502 11.13 -10.70 27.36
CA MET A 502 11.75 -11.41 26.24
C MET A 502 12.10 -10.46 25.09
N LEU A 503 11.22 -9.50 24.75
CA LEU A 503 11.56 -8.44 23.79
C LEU A 503 12.69 -7.52 24.28
N ASP A 504 12.81 -7.27 25.59
CA ASP A 504 13.90 -6.47 26.16
C ASP A 504 15.29 -7.14 25.99
N GLN A 505 15.32 -8.48 25.89
CA GLN A 505 16.54 -9.29 25.86
C GLN A 505 16.87 -9.86 24.47
N HIS A 506 15.84 -10.12 23.65
CA HIS A 506 15.93 -10.90 22.42
C HIS A 506 15.11 -10.29 21.28
N HIS A 507 15.09 -8.95 21.16
CA HIS A 507 14.42 -8.26 20.07
C HIS A 507 14.93 -8.73 18.69
N ARG A 508 13.99 -9.21 17.87
CA ARG A 508 14.17 -9.63 16.47
C ARG A 508 12.90 -9.27 15.72
N MET A 509 12.98 -8.95 14.43
CA MET A 509 11.80 -8.48 13.68
C MET A 509 10.66 -9.52 13.63
N THR A 510 10.95 -10.81 13.48
CA THR A 510 9.91 -11.87 13.53
C THR A 510 9.16 -11.92 14.85
N VAL A 511 9.87 -11.69 15.95
CA VAL A 511 9.32 -11.68 17.31
C VAL A 511 8.52 -10.39 17.56
N ASP A 512 9.01 -9.23 17.11
CA ASP A 512 8.23 -7.97 17.06
C ASP A 512 6.93 -8.16 16.28
N LEU A 513 6.99 -8.73 15.07
CA LEU A 513 5.82 -8.96 14.23
C LEU A 513 4.83 -9.95 14.86
N ALA A 514 5.31 -11.01 15.52
CA ALA A 514 4.46 -11.94 16.24
C ALA A 514 3.75 -11.27 17.42
N VAL A 515 4.48 -10.51 18.26
CA VAL A 515 3.93 -9.76 19.38
C VAL A 515 2.95 -8.68 18.91
N THR A 516 3.32 -7.90 17.90
CA THR A 516 2.47 -6.91 17.23
C THR A 516 1.16 -7.54 16.76
N SER A 517 1.26 -8.66 16.04
CA SER A 517 0.13 -9.42 15.49
C SER A 517 -0.77 -10.02 16.58
N ALA A 518 -0.22 -10.40 17.73
CA ALA A 518 -0.97 -10.95 18.85
C ALA A 518 -1.64 -9.85 19.70
N LEU A 519 -0.89 -8.79 20.08
CA LEU A 519 -1.41 -7.62 20.80
C LEU A 519 -2.57 -6.96 20.07
N ALA A 520 -2.45 -6.75 18.75
CA ALA A 520 -3.50 -6.16 17.92
C ALA A 520 -4.85 -6.92 18.02
N LYS A 521 -4.80 -8.24 18.22
CA LYS A 521 -5.98 -9.13 18.33
C LYS A 521 -6.54 -9.25 19.75
N THR A 522 -5.87 -8.73 20.77
CA THR A 522 -6.40 -8.76 22.15
C THR A 522 -7.73 -7.98 22.21
N PRO A 523 -8.68 -8.32 23.09
CA PRO A 523 -9.92 -7.56 23.18
C PRO A 523 -9.67 -6.14 23.75
N LYS A 524 -10.68 -5.26 23.69
CA LYS A 524 -10.54 -3.85 24.12
C LYS A 524 -10.45 -3.65 25.63
N ASP A 525 -10.90 -4.62 26.42
CA ASP A 525 -10.70 -4.63 27.87
C ASP A 525 -9.23 -4.85 28.29
N ARG A 526 -8.34 -5.20 27.33
CA ARG A 526 -6.89 -5.39 27.54
C ARG A 526 -6.02 -4.20 27.13
N ASP A 527 -6.59 -3.00 27.03
CA ASP A 527 -5.84 -1.77 26.74
C ASP A 527 -4.71 -1.51 27.76
N GLU A 528 -4.85 -2.02 29.00
CA GLU A 528 -3.80 -2.04 30.03
C GLU A 528 -2.47 -2.65 29.55
N TYR A 529 -2.49 -3.64 28.64
CA TYR A 529 -1.29 -4.27 28.09
C TYR A 529 -0.49 -3.28 27.23
N PHE A 530 -1.18 -2.43 26.48
CA PHE A 530 -0.56 -1.36 25.70
C PHE A 530 0.01 -0.28 26.63
N LEU A 531 -0.75 0.14 27.63
CA LEU A 531 -0.30 1.16 28.59
C LEU A 531 0.92 0.73 29.43
N GLU A 532 1.10 -0.57 29.67
CA GLU A 532 2.29 -1.12 30.32
C GLU A 532 3.50 -1.09 29.36
N GLY A 533 3.32 -1.53 28.11
CA GLY A 533 4.37 -1.55 27.09
C GLY A 533 4.86 -0.18 26.63
N LEU A 534 3.96 0.81 26.50
CA LEU A 534 4.32 2.19 26.13
C LEU A 534 5.18 2.91 27.18
N ARG A 535 5.23 2.40 28.43
CA ARG A 535 6.09 2.93 29.50
C ARG A 535 7.40 2.15 29.66
N HIS A 536 7.66 1.16 28.82
CA HIS A 536 8.83 0.30 28.94
C HIS A 536 10.13 1.07 28.65
N ARG A 537 11.21 0.76 29.38
CA ARG A 537 12.52 1.46 29.25
C ARG A 537 13.13 1.32 27.85
N ASN A 538 12.96 0.16 27.23
CA ASN A 538 13.57 -0.19 25.95
C ASN A 538 12.69 0.31 24.79
N PRO A 539 13.26 1.09 23.84
CA PRO A 539 12.51 1.64 22.71
C PRO A 539 11.92 0.59 21.78
N ASP A 540 12.50 -0.61 21.68
CA ASP A 540 11.97 -1.66 20.82
C ASP A 540 10.63 -2.20 21.33
N VAL A 541 10.51 -2.43 22.64
CA VAL A 541 9.22 -2.78 23.26
C VAL A 541 8.19 -1.67 23.04
N ARG A 542 8.58 -0.39 23.16
CA ARG A 542 7.67 0.74 22.89
C ARG A 542 7.24 0.77 21.42
N LYS A 543 8.18 0.61 20.48
CA LYS A 543 7.94 0.52 19.02
C LYS A 543 6.93 -0.59 18.69
N THR A 544 7.16 -1.81 19.16
CA THR A 544 6.25 -2.97 18.99
C THR A 544 4.83 -2.63 19.45
N VAL A 545 4.71 -2.01 20.62
CA VAL A 545 3.41 -1.72 21.24
C VAL A 545 2.69 -0.57 20.55
N VAL A 546 3.42 0.46 20.09
CA VAL A 546 2.89 1.51 19.21
C VAL A 546 2.38 0.88 17.91
N ARG A 547 3.18 0.02 17.25
CA ARG A 547 2.80 -0.69 16.01
C ARG A 547 1.54 -1.53 16.17
N ALA A 548 1.40 -2.23 17.29
CA ALA A 548 0.22 -3.04 17.62
C ALA A 548 -1.07 -2.22 17.73
N ALA A 549 -0.99 -0.93 18.11
CA ALA A 549 -2.16 -0.06 18.27
C ALA A 549 -2.76 0.41 16.92
N ARG A 550 -2.13 0.09 15.79
CA ARG A 550 -2.55 0.52 14.45
C ARG A 550 -3.97 0.07 14.07
N THR A 551 -4.36 -1.17 14.40
CA THR A 551 -5.65 -1.75 13.96
C THR A 551 -6.11 -2.89 14.87
N PRO A 552 -7.33 -2.83 15.47
CA PRO A 552 -8.25 -1.70 15.44
C PRO A 552 -7.74 -0.52 16.30
N PRO A 553 -7.97 0.74 15.91
CA PRO A 553 -7.66 1.89 16.77
C PRO A 553 -8.35 1.80 18.14
N ARG A 554 -7.58 2.14 19.18
CA ARG A 554 -7.98 2.15 20.60
C ARG A 554 -7.94 3.60 21.13
N PRO A 555 -9.06 4.33 21.20
CA PRO A 555 -9.09 5.74 21.63
C PRO A 555 -8.60 5.96 23.07
N THR A 556 -8.89 4.99 23.95
CA THR A 556 -8.37 4.84 25.32
C THR A 556 -6.85 4.85 25.43
N VAL A 557 -6.15 4.32 24.42
CA VAL A 557 -4.68 4.23 24.37
C VAL A 557 -4.07 5.48 23.71
N LEU A 558 -4.85 6.26 22.96
CA LEU A 558 -4.38 7.44 22.23
C LEU A 558 -3.64 8.47 23.09
N PRO A 559 -4.09 8.85 24.31
CA PRO A 559 -3.35 9.81 25.14
C PRO A 559 -1.91 9.37 25.44
N ALA A 560 -1.68 8.05 25.65
CA ALA A 560 -0.35 7.50 25.88
C ALA A 560 0.46 7.33 24.58
N LEU A 561 -0.18 7.13 23.43
CA LEU A 561 0.50 7.18 22.12
C LEU A 561 0.98 8.60 21.82
N LEU A 562 0.20 9.63 22.12
CA LEU A 562 0.54 11.02 21.84
C LEU A 562 1.78 11.52 22.59
N THR A 563 2.12 10.94 23.75
CA THR A 563 3.38 11.25 24.45
C THR A 563 4.60 10.60 23.81
N MET A 564 4.43 9.60 22.95
CA MET A 564 5.53 9.01 22.18
C MET A 564 6.03 9.95 21.05
N ALA A 565 5.37 11.10 20.83
CA ALA A 565 5.84 12.13 19.90
C ALA A 565 7.15 12.79 20.39
N ASP A 566 7.43 12.70 21.69
CA ASP A 566 8.61 13.25 22.34
C ASP A 566 9.60 12.13 22.76
N ASP A 567 9.43 10.91 22.22
CA ASP A 567 10.30 9.76 22.52
C ASP A 567 11.73 9.99 22.02
N SER A 568 12.72 9.55 22.80
CA SER A 568 14.14 9.64 22.42
C SER A 568 14.47 8.88 21.13
N SER A 569 13.78 7.76 20.87
CA SER A 569 13.99 6.94 19.67
C SER A 569 13.23 7.50 18.47
N ALA A 570 13.97 7.87 17.43
CA ALA A 570 13.38 8.27 16.14
C ALA A 570 12.56 7.13 15.49
N HIS A 571 12.89 5.86 15.78
CA HIS A 571 12.10 4.71 15.33
C HIS A 571 10.72 4.71 16.02
N VAL A 572 10.66 4.93 17.35
CA VAL A 572 9.37 5.04 18.06
C VAL A 572 8.53 6.21 17.52
N ARG A 573 9.13 7.39 17.30
CA ARG A 573 8.43 8.56 16.72
C ARG A 573 7.94 8.31 15.29
N TRP A 574 8.72 7.60 14.48
CA TRP A 574 8.32 7.18 13.13
C TRP A 574 7.16 6.18 13.15
N GLN A 575 7.24 5.18 14.01
CA GLN A 575 6.18 4.16 14.17
C GLN A 575 4.90 4.79 14.74
N LEU A 576 5.02 5.83 15.58
CA LEU A 576 3.89 6.66 15.99
C LEU A 576 3.27 7.40 14.80
N ALA A 577 4.06 8.07 13.96
CA ALA A 577 3.53 8.74 12.77
C ALA A 577 2.78 7.77 11.84
N GLU A 578 3.29 6.55 11.67
CA GLU A 578 2.65 5.49 10.88
C GLU A 578 1.27 5.09 11.45
N VAL A 579 1.16 5.03 12.77
CA VAL A 579 -0.02 4.63 13.55
C VAL A 579 -1.05 5.76 13.69
N LEU A 580 -0.63 6.99 13.95
CA LEU A 580 -1.53 8.16 14.02
C LEU A 580 -2.30 8.37 12.71
N GLY A 581 -1.76 7.88 11.58
CA GLY A 581 -2.49 7.77 10.31
C GLY A 581 -3.80 6.95 10.35
N THR A 582 -4.02 6.08 11.33
CA THR A 582 -5.31 5.39 11.55
C THR A 582 -6.21 6.08 12.57
N TYR A 583 -5.66 7.08 13.29
CA TYR A 583 -6.35 7.93 14.26
C TYR A 583 -6.68 9.33 13.72
N VAL A 584 -6.49 9.61 12.43
CA VAL A 584 -6.65 10.95 11.79
C VAL A 584 -8.02 11.63 11.98
N ARG A 585 -9.04 10.89 12.43
CA ARG A 585 -10.35 11.45 12.81
C ARG A 585 -10.28 12.26 14.12
N GLU A 586 -9.28 12.00 14.96
CA GLU A 586 -9.03 12.71 16.21
C GLU A 586 -8.13 13.94 15.95
N PRO A 587 -8.55 15.18 16.31
CA PRO A 587 -7.75 16.39 16.07
C PRO A 587 -6.36 16.36 16.72
N GLU A 588 -6.23 15.70 17.86
CA GLU A 588 -4.97 15.55 18.61
C GLU A 588 -3.96 14.70 17.85
N ALA A 589 -4.41 13.67 17.13
CA ALA A 589 -3.57 12.85 16.27
C ALA A 589 -3.03 13.64 15.08
N ARG A 590 -3.87 14.47 14.44
CA ARG A 590 -3.43 15.35 13.34
C ARG A 590 -2.47 16.44 13.81
N ARG A 591 -2.70 17.06 14.98
CA ARG A 591 -1.75 18.00 15.60
C ARG A 591 -0.42 17.33 15.95
N ALA A 592 -0.41 16.10 16.42
CA ALA A 592 0.84 15.37 16.67
C ALA A 592 1.59 15.06 15.36
N LEU A 593 0.88 14.71 14.28
CA LEU A 593 1.47 14.58 12.95
C LEU A 593 2.03 15.92 12.42
N GLU A 594 1.32 17.05 12.63
CA GLU A 594 1.84 18.40 12.30
C GLU A 594 3.17 18.67 13.03
N ARG A 595 3.28 18.34 14.34
CA ARG A 595 4.55 18.49 15.09
C ARG A 595 5.69 17.64 14.50
N LEU A 596 5.39 16.42 14.06
CA LEU A 596 6.39 15.50 13.50
C LEU A 596 6.87 15.91 12.08
N LEU A 597 6.26 16.91 11.43
CA LEU A 597 6.78 17.49 10.17
C LEU A 597 8.14 18.20 10.36
N VAL A 598 8.45 18.67 11.57
CA VAL A 598 9.71 19.36 11.90
C VAL A 598 10.68 18.48 12.70
N ASP A 599 10.45 17.16 12.74
CA ASP A 599 11.35 16.20 13.41
C ASP A 599 12.78 16.30 12.84
N PRO A 600 13.84 16.19 13.66
CA PRO A 600 15.22 16.14 13.16
C PRO A 600 15.46 15.00 12.16
N HIS A 601 14.77 13.87 12.29
CA HIS A 601 14.95 12.69 11.44
C HIS A 601 14.08 12.73 10.17
N ALA A 602 14.72 12.61 9.01
CA ALA A 602 14.06 12.69 7.70
C ALA A 602 12.93 11.67 7.51
N THR A 603 13.15 10.43 7.93
CA THR A 603 12.16 9.34 7.85
C THR A 603 10.89 9.66 8.65
N VAL A 604 11.04 10.28 9.83
CA VAL A 604 9.90 10.70 10.68
C VAL A 604 9.10 11.80 9.97
N ARG A 605 9.77 12.85 9.47
CA ARG A 605 9.14 13.92 8.67
C ARG A 605 8.38 13.34 7.47
N GLY A 606 9.01 12.44 6.72
CA GLY A 606 8.42 11.81 5.54
C GLY A 606 7.18 10.98 5.86
N MET A 607 7.22 10.19 6.93
CA MET A 607 6.05 9.42 7.38
C MET A 607 4.92 10.34 7.85
N ALA A 608 5.23 11.35 8.67
CA ALA A 608 4.26 12.32 9.15
C ALA A 608 3.57 13.07 8.00
N ALA A 609 4.36 13.57 7.04
CA ALA A 609 3.90 14.22 5.82
C ALA A 609 2.92 13.35 5.03
N LEU A 610 3.27 12.09 4.78
CA LEU A 610 2.47 11.14 4.03
C LEU A 610 1.19 10.70 4.74
N LYS A 611 1.17 10.63 6.07
CA LYS A 611 0.01 10.21 6.85
C LYS A 611 -0.96 11.37 7.06
N LEU A 612 -0.44 12.56 7.34
CA LEU A 612 -1.24 13.79 7.46
C LEU A 612 -1.86 14.20 6.12
N SER A 613 -1.08 14.23 5.03
CA SER A 613 -1.59 14.65 3.71
C SER A 613 -2.65 13.70 3.14
N ARG A 614 -2.59 12.40 3.47
CA ARG A 614 -3.68 11.45 3.14
C ARG A 614 -5.01 11.76 3.84
N SER A 615 -4.98 12.49 4.95
CA SER A 615 -6.17 12.90 5.72
C SER A 615 -6.65 14.34 5.45
N LEU A 616 -5.91 15.09 4.62
CA LEU A 616 -6.17 16.48 4.24
C LEU A 616 -6.22 16.66 2.71
N GLY A 617 -6.25 15.54 1.98
CA GLY A 617 -6.12 15.49 0.53
C GLY A 617 -7.47 15.55 -0.15
N SER A 618 -7.83 16.71 -0.69
CA SER A 618 -9.16 16.96 -1.24
C SER A 618 -9.14 17.64 -2.59
N ASN A 619 -10.00 17.17 -3.49
CA ASN A 619 -10.26 17.81 -4.78
C ASN A 619 -11.24 19.00 -4.68
N SER A 620 -11.55 19.47 -3.46
CA SER A 620 -12.38 20.66 -3.23
C SER A 620 -11.75 21.92 -3.84
N LEU A 621 -12.61 22.80 -4.34
CA LEU A 621 -12.24 24.17 -4.75
C LEU A 621 -11.61 24.95 -3.58
N PHE A 622 -11.86 24.57 -2.33
CA PHE A 622 -11.36 25.26 -1.13
C PHE A 622 -10.38 24.40 -0.33
N ILE A 623 -9.60 25.05 0.54
CA ILE A 623 -8.64 24.40 1.43
C ILE A 623 -8.92 24.83 2.88
N THR A 624 -8.81 23.90 3.82
CA THR A 624 -8.94 24.20 5.24
C THR A 624 -7.72 24.98 5.74
N PRO A 625 -7.82 25.78 6.82
CA PRO A 625 -6.66 26.44 7.41
C PRO A 625 -5.54 25.48 7.83
N GLU A 626 -5.91 24.23 8.16
CA GLU A 626 -4.96 23.16 8.48
C GLU A 626 -4.22 22.67 7.23
N ALA A 627 -4.96 22.28 6.20
CA ALA A 627 -4.38 21.86 4.92
C ALA A 627 -3.54 22.97 4.26
N ALA A 628 -3.90 24.25 4.45
CA ALA A 628 -3.11 25.40 3.97
C ALA A 628 -1.75 25.49 4.70
N ARG A 629 -1.74 25.48 6.04
CA ARG A 629 -0.48 25.46 6.82
C ARG A 629 0.40 24.25 6.47
N VAL A 630 -0.22 23.08 6.30
CA VAL A 630 0.49 21.85 5.91
C VAL A 630 1.05 21.97 4.50
N LEU A 631 0.30 22.52 3.54
CA LEU A 631 0.78 22.79 2.17
C LEU A 631 2.00 23.71 2.16
N ASP A 632 1.97 24.82 2.90
CA ASP A 632 3.11 25.74 3.00
C ASP A 632 4.32 25.09 3.69
N THR A 633 4.08 24.35 4.78
CA THR A 633 5.12 23.61 5.51
C THR A 633 5.80 22.57 4.62
N LEU A 634 5.02 21.77 3.88
CA LEU A 634 5.54 20.77 2.96
C LEU A 634 6.23 21.40 1.75
N SER A 635 5.74 22.54 1.25
CA SER A 635 6.40 23.29 0.18
C SER A 635 7.77 23.79 0.64
N GLY A 636 7.86 24.39 1.83
CA GLY A 636 9.13 24.80 2.43
C GLY A 636 10.08 23.61 2.68
N LEU A 637 9.56 22.47 3.16
CA LEU A 637 10.35 21.24 3.31
C LEU A 637 10.84 20.67 1.98
N PHE A 638 10.06 20.78 0.90
CA PHE A 638 10.49 20.35 -0.43
C PHE A 638 11.59 21.26 -0.99
N CYS A 639 11.41 22.59 -0.90
CA CYS A 639 12.39 23.57 -1.38
C CYS A 639 13.72 23.56 -0.62
N ARG A 640 13.83 22.83 0.51
CA ARG A 640 15.11 22.59 1.19
C ARG A 640 16.02 21.60 0.45
N TYR A 641 15.47 20.72 -0.40
CA TYR A 641 16.24 19.73 -1.15
C TYR A 641 16.73 20.31 -2.48
N ASN A 642 17.68 21.22 -2.35
CA ASN A 642 18.17 22.11 -3.39
C ASN A 642 19.70 21.92 -3.60
N ASP A 643 20.32 22.61 -4.56
CA ASP A 643 21.73 22.49 -4.94
C ASP A 643 22.71 22.76 -3.78
N SER A 644 22.29 23.47 -2.73
CA SER A 644 23.07 23.73 -1.51
C SER A 644 22.92 22.65 -0.42
N TYR A 645 21.92 21.77 -0.52
CA TYR A 645 21.59 20.80 0.53
C TYR A 645 22.62 19.66 0.64
N ARG A 646 23.05 19.35 1.88
CA ARG A 646 24.08 18.34 2.17
C ARG A 646 23.66 17.31 3.22
N GLY A 647 22.36 17.18 3.52
CA GLY A 647 21.85 16.16 4.44
C GLY A 647 22.00 14.73 3.91
N VAL A 648 22.01 13.75 4.81
CA VAL A 648 22.05 12.30 4.47
C VAL A 648 20.82 11.85 3.66
N ASP A 649 19.75 12.63 3.73
CA ASP A 649 18.48 12.47 3.03
C ASP A 649 18.42 13.17 1.66
N ARG A 650 19.49 13.81 1.20
CA ARG A 650 19.51 14.57 -0.08
C ARG A 650 19.03 13.76 -1.29
N GLU A 651 19.32 12.46 -1.33
CA GLU A 651 19.05 11.58 -2.48
C GLU A 651 17.63 10.99 -2.49
N TRP A 652 16.89 11.10 -1.38
CA TRP A 652 15.63 10.34 -1.21
C TRP A 652 14.55 11.04 -0.39
N GLY A 653 14.90 11.89 0.58
CA GLY A 653 13.95 12.51 1.52
C GLY A 653 12.93 13.43 0.84
N TRP A 654 13.34 14.09 -0.25
CA TRP A 654 12.47 14.91 -1.08
C TRP A 654 11.27 14.14 -1.65
N ARG A 655 11.42 12.84 -1.96
CA ARG A 655 10.35 12.05 -2.60
C ARG A 655 9.18 11.85 -1.64
N CYS A 656 9.43 11.61 -0.36
CA CYS A 656 8.38 11.53 0.67
C CYS A 656 7.53 12.80 0.71
N ILE A 657 8.19 13.97 0.66
CA ILE A 657 7.55 15.28 0.75
C ILE A 657 6.81 15.62 -0.55
N ALA A 658 7.38 15.26 -1.72
CA ALA A 658 6.73 15.45 -3.01
C ALA A 658 5.45 14.61 -3.14
N GLU A 659 5.46 13.35 -2.70
CA GLU A 659 4.26 12.50 -2.64
C GLU A 659 3.21 13.08 -1.68
N ALA A 660 3.63 13.63 -0.54
CA ALA A 660 2.73 14.32 0.39
C ALA A 660 2.09 15.57 -0.26
N LEU A 661 2.84 16.36 -1.02
CA LEU A 661 2.31 17.48 -1.81
C LEU A 661 1.34 17.00 -2.90
N LEU A 662 1.63 15.91 -3.61
CA LEU A 662 0.74 15.33 -4.62
C LEU A 662 -0.59 14.85 -3.99
N LEU A 663 -0.56 14.31 -2.78
CA LEU A 663 -1.76 13.88 -2.05
C LEU A 663 -2.70 15.05 -1.69
N LEU A 664 -2.16 16.24 -1.40
CA LEU A 664 -2.98 17.42 -1.05
C LEU A 664 -3.88 17.92 -2.19
N ASN A 665 -3.51 17.65 -3.46
CA ASN A 665 -4.30 17.91 -4.68
C ASN A 665 -4.84 19.36 -4.87
N PRO A 666 -5.23 19.70 -6.11
CA PRO A 666 -4.25 20.02 -7.17
C PRO A 666 -3.16 21.03 -6.77
N ARG A 667 -3.32 21.77 -5.67
CA ARG A 667 -2.45 22.86 -5.18
C ARG A 667 -1.02 22.41 -4.93
N GLY A 668 -0.79 21.27 -4.26
CA GLY A 668 0.56 20.74 -4.08
C GLY A 668 1.24 20.32 -5.39
N ARG A 669 0.46 19.94 -6.41
CA ARG A 669 0.98 19.75 -7.77
C ARG A 669 1.40 21.06 -8.40
N ASP A 670 0.67 22.15 -8.15
CA ASP A 670 1.04 23.49 -8.64
C ASP A 670 2.25 24.06 -7.90
N ARG A 671 2.42 23.79 -6.59
CA ARG A 671 3.67 24.11 -5.86
C ARG A 671 4.88 23.33 -6.42
N LEU A 672 4.72 22.03 -6.72
CA LEU A 672 5.76 21.27 -7.45
C LEU A 672 6.04 21.84 -8.85
N ARG A 673 5.02 22.31 -9.59
CA ARG A 673 5.22 22.97 -10.88
C ARG A 673 6.00 24.28 -10.77
N GLN A 674 5.77 25.08 -9.73
CA GLN A 674 6.59 26.27 -9.44
C GLN A 674 8.06 25.89 -9.24
N CYS A 675 8.33 24.84 -8.45
CA CYS A 675 9.68 24.32 -8.21
C CYS A 675 10.34 23.75 -9.48
N LEU A 676 9.54 23.28 -10.44
CA LEU A 676 9.99 22.75 -11.73
C LEU A 676 10.35 23.83 -12.75
N VAL A 677 9.62 24.95 -12.83
CA VAL A 677 9.82 25.98 -13.87
C VAL A 677 10.81 27.10 -13.50
N GLN A 678 11.21 27.20 -12.23
CA GLN A 678 12.26 28.11 -11.79
C GLN A 678 13.64 27.69 -12.35
N ARG A 679 14.60 28.63 -12.40
CA ARG A 679 15.93 28.43 -13.00
C ARG A 679 17.10 28.64 -12.02
N ASP A 680 16.81 28.92 -10.76
CA ASP A 680 17.81 29.28 -9.75
C ASP A 680 18.46 28.04 -9.11
N ASP A 681 17.79 26.89 -9.14
CA ASP A 681 18.23 25.64 -8.53
C ASP A 681 17.90 24.41 -9.39
N ALA A 682 18.93 23.70 -9.84
CA ALA A 682 18.80 22.56 -10.75
C ALA A 682 18.26 21.31 -10.05
N THR A 683 18.81 20.97 -8.87
CA THR A 683 18.39 19.80 -8.07
C THR A 683 16.91 19.87 -7.70
N MET A 684 16.43 21.04 -7.26
CA MET A 684 15.02 21.23 -6.91
C MET A 684 14.10 21.07 -8.14
N ALA A 685 14.49 21.58 -9.30
CA ALA A 685 13.72 21.43 -10.53
C ALA A 685 13.68 19.97 -11.02
N GLU A 686 14.80 19.25 -10.92
CA GLU A 686 14.88 17.82 -11.27
C GLU A 686 14.07 16.94 -10.32
N ASN A 687 14.12 17.19 -9.01
CA ASN A 687 13.29 16.51 -8.01
C ASN A 687 11.79 16.74 -8.28
N ALA A 688 11.43 17.98 -8.67
CA ALA A 688 10.04 18.34 -9.00
C ALA A 688 9.57 17.68 -10.31
N TRP A 689 10.43 17.65 -11.34
CA TRP A 689 10.18 16.89 -12.56
C TRP A 689 9.95 15.41 -12.23
N TYR A 690 10.85 14.80 -11.47
CA TYR A 690 10.80 13.37 -11.17
C TYR A 690 9.53 13.01 -10.39
N ALA A 691 9.05 13.88 -9.50
CA ALA A 691 7.75 13.69 -8.83
C ALA A 691 6.54 13.84 -9.77
N LEU A 692 6.57 14.78 -10.71
CA LEU A 692 5.43 15.09 -11.60
C LEU A 692 5.31 14.16 -12.81
N ALA A 693 6.45 13.74 -13.37
CA ALA A 693 6.60 12.92 -14.57
C ALA A 693 6.76 11.43 -14.25
N ILE A 694 7.56 11.07 -13.23
CA ILE A 694 7.80 9.68 -12.83
C ILE A 694 6.82 9.31 -11.70
N ARG A 695 5.57 9.04 -12.09
CA ARG A 695 4.48 8.65 -11.18
C ARG A 695 4.60 7.24 -10.61
N ASN A 696 5.61 6.48 -11.02
CA ASN A 696 5.88 5.18 -10.42
C ASN A 696 6.44 5.38 -9.01
N THR A 697 5.83 4.66 -8.07
CA THR A 697 6.33 4.51 -6.70
C THR A 697 6.48 3.02 -6.44
N SER A 698 7.17 2.65 -5.37
CA SER A 698 7.28 1.27 -4.91
C SER A 698 5.96 0.64 -4.39
N VAL A 699 4.81 1.34 -4.48
CA VAL A 699 3.45 0.79 -4.27
C VAL A 699 2.49 0.99 -5.45
N THR A 700 2.75 1.96 -6.31
CA THR A 700 1.89 2.31 -7.45
C THR A 700 2.70 2.34 -8.73
N TRP A 701 2.52 1.33 -9.54
CA TRP A 701 2.98 1.31 -10.91
C TRP A 701 1.90 1.92 -11.83
N ASN A 702 2.30 2.92 -12.61
CA ASN A 702 1.48 3.66 -13.55
C ASN A 702 2.12 3.46 -14.94
N PRO A 703 1.67 2.48 -15.73
CA PRO A 703 2.17 2.30 -17.09
C PRO A 703 1.90 3.54 -17.93
N VAL A 704 2.78 3.80 -18.87
CA VAL A 704 2.59 4.81 -19.92
C VAL A 704 3.04 4.22 -21.26
N GLU A 705 2.37 4.63 -22.33
CA GLU A 705 2.82 4.40 -23.70
C GLU A 705 4.15 5.15 -23.94
N TRP A 706 4.93 4.72 -24.93
CA TRP A 706 6.20 5.39 -25.26
C TRP A 706 6.07 6.89 -25.55
N ASP A 707 5.05 7.31 -26.29
CA ASP A 707 4.87 8.73 -26.62
C ASP A 707 4.56 9.58 -25.37
N GLU A 708 3.88 9.02 -24.36
CA GLU A 708 3.71 9.68 -23.05
C GLU A 708 5.03 9.66 -22.25
N ALA A 709 5.83 8.60 -22.34
CA ALA A 709 7.18 8.57 -21.75
C ALA A 709 8.10 9.65 -22.35
N GLU A 710 8.18 9.76 -23.68
CA GLU A 710 8.97 10.78 -24.38
C GLU A 710 8.44 12.19 -24.09
N ALA A 711 7.12 12.41 -24.13
CA ALA A 711 6.51 13.68 -23.75
C ALA A 711 6.81 14.07 -22.29
N SER A 712 6.98 13.10 -21.39
CA SER A 712 7.41 13.36 -20.02
C SER A 712 8.87 13.78 -19.90
N TYR A 713 9.77 13.26 -20.75
CA TYR A 713 11.16 13.74 -20.83
C TYR A 713 11.24 15.13 -21.46
N ALA A 714 10.37 15.48 -22.41
CA ALA A 714 10.27 16.85 -22.93
C ALA A 714 9.89 17.91 -21.86
N MET A 715 9.42 17.49 -20.67
CA MET A 715 9.21 18.35 -19.50
C MET A 715 10.43 18.46 -18.57
N HIS A 716 11.59 17.88 -18.93
CA HIS A 716 12.78 17.89 -18.08
C HIS A 716 13.56 19.20 -18.22
N PRO A 717 13.94 19.88 -17.12
CA PRO A 717 14.65 21.18 -17.15
C PRO A 717 15.88 21.21 -18.05
N ARG A 718 16.73 20.17 -18.01
CA ARG A 718 17.93 20.04 -18.88
C ARG A 718 17.65 20.00 -20.38
N LEU A 719 16.42 19.74 -20.82
CA LEU A 719 16.04 19.65 -22.23
C LEU A 719 15.32 20.91 -22.73
N TRP A 720 15.15 21.93 -21.87
CA TRP A 720 14.51 23.19 -22.23
C TRP A 720 15.50 24.23 -22.72
N GLN A 721 15.22 24.81 -23.89
CA GLN A 721 15.83 26.09 -24.29
C GLN A 721 15.25 27.25 -23.46
N GLU A 722 13.93 27.22 -23.27
CA GLU A 722 13.22 28.11 -22.34
C GLU A 722 12.21 27.31 -21.51
N ALA A 723 12.11 27.61 -20.22
CA ALA A 723 11.13 27.00 -19.33
C ALA A 723 9.69 27.35 -19.79
N PRO A 724 8.76 26.37 -19.80
CA PRO A 724 7.40 26.59 -20.27
C PRO A 724 6.66 27.59 -19.39
N ALA A 725 5.89 28.48 -20.02
CA ALA A 725 5.08 29.45 -19.31
C ALA A 725 4.07 28.77 -18.39
N PHE A 726 4.27 28.89 -17.07
CA PHE A 726 3.35 28.41 -16.06
C PHE A 726 2.79 29.59 -15.26
N SER A 727 1.54 29.93 -15.53
CA SER A 727 0.76 30.82 -14.67
C SER A 727 0.14 29.98 -13.54
N PRO A 728 0.56 30.11 -12.27
CA PRO A 728 -0.13 29.45 -11.19
C PRO A 728 -1.58 29.94 -11.14
N LYS A 729 -2.53 29.03 -10.91
CA LYS A 729 -3.90 29.44 -10.65
C LYS A 729 -3.92 30.27 -9.35
N PRO A 730 -4.74 31.35 -9.26
CA PRO A 730 -4.92 32.06 -8.00
C PRO A 730 -5.26 31.07 -6.90
N GLU A 731 -4.59 31.17 -5.75
CA GLU A 731 -4.88 30.28 -4.63
C GLU A 731 -6.34 30.51 -4.19
N PRO A 732 -7.18 29.46 -4.13
CA PRO A 732 -8.54 29.62 -3.64
C PRO A 732 -8.53 30.10 -2.19
N PRO A 733 -9.53 30.89 -1.76
CA PRO A 733 -9.56 31.40 -0.40
C PRO A 733 -9.52 30.25 0.60
N VAL A 734 -8.70 30.41 1.63
CA VAL A 734 -8.61 29.47 2.75
C VAL A 734 -9.92 29.56 3.54
N LEU A 735 -10.75 28.52 3.49
CA LEU A 735 -12.03 28.49 4.17
C LEU A 735 -11.97 27.53 5.35
N ALA A 736 -12.15 28.07 6.55
CA ALA A 736 -12.39 27.30 7.79
C ALA A 736 -13.78 26.60 7.86
N TYR A 737 -14.35 26.28 6.70
CA TYR A 737 -15.74 25.92 6.48
C TYR A 737 -15.78 24.75 5.50
N ILE A 738 -16.69 23.79 5.71
CA ILE A 738 -17.00 22.80 4.68
C ILE A 738 -17.78 23.54 3.60
N VAL A 739 -17.37 23.43 2.35
CA VAL A 739 -18.10 23.98 1.21
C VAL A 739 -18.25 22.87 0.17
N GLN A 740 -19.49 22.49 -0.11
CA GLN A 740 -19.81 21.51 -1.14
C GLN A 740 -20.56 22.21 -2.28
N ASP A 741 -19.90 22.32 -3.42
CA ASP A 741 -20.48 22.83 -4.68
C ASP A 741 -21.07 21.67 -5.49
N PHE A 742 -22.29 21.86 -6.00
CA PHE A 742 -23.03 20.83 -6.74
C PHE A 742 -23.28 21.30 -8.18
N GLU A 743 -22.48 20.79 -9.13
CA GLU A 743 -22.71 20.95 -10.57
C GLU A 743 -23.25 19.66 -11.21
N GLY A 744 -24.49 19.69 -11.72
CA GLY A 744 -25.05 18.64 -12.58
C GLY A 744 -25.81 17.49 -11.89
N ASP A 745 -26.31 16.56 -12.72
CA ASP A 745 -27.36 15.58 -12.40
C ASP A 745 -27.06 14.65 -11.21
N LEU A 746 -27.47 15.05 -9.99
CA LEU A 746 -27.54 14.18 -8.80
C LEU A 746 -28.36 12.89 -9.02
N PHE A 747 -29.24 12.86 -10.04
CA PHE A 747 -30.26 11.82 -10.27
C PHE A 747 -30.39 11.37 -11.74
N SER A 748 -29.27 11.10 -12.43
CA SER A 748 -29.36 10.51 -13.79
C SER A 748 -29.99 9.10 -13.78
N ALA A 749 -30.74 8.74 -14.82
CA ALA A 749 -31.47 7.47 -14.90
C ALA A 749 -30.59 6.22 -14.67
N ALA A 750 -29.35 6.23 -15.19
CA ALA A 750 -28.39 5.13 -15.06
C ALA A 750 -27.92 4.88 -13.61
N ASN A 751 -28.07 5.87 -12.72
CA ASN A 751 -27.74 5.76 -11.30
C ASN A 751 -28.90 5.17 -10.47
N VAL A 752 -30.15 5.35 -10.92
CA VAL A 752 -31.37 4.90 -10.22
C VAL A 752 -31.64 3.41 -10.50
N GLU A 753 -31.52 2.95 -11.75
CA GLU A 753 -31.74 1.53 -12.14
C GLU A 753 -30.79 0.53 -11.45
N LYS A 754 -29.70 1.00 -10.84
CA LYS A 754 -28.66 0.16 -10.20
C LYS A 754 -28.50 0.38 -8.70
N GLY A 755 -29.41 1.13 -8.06
CA GLY A 755 -29.31 1.48 -6.63
C GLY A 755 -28.01 2.22 -6.27
N LYS A 756 -27.43 2.98 -7.22
CA LYS A 756 -26.09 3.56 -7.10
C LYS A 756 -26.04 4.98 -7.66
N GLY A 757 -26.67 5.90 -6.95
CA GLY A 757 -26.38 7.34 -7.03
C GLY A 757 -24.93 7.64 -6.68
N ARG A 758 -24.05 7.75 -7.70
CA ARG A 758 -22.72 8.34 -7.52
C ARG A 758 -22.76 9.85 -7.77
N VAL A 759 -22.91 10.60 -6.69
CA VAL A 759 -22.19 11.89 -6.56
C VAL A 759 -20.69 11.57 -6.57
N GLY A 760 -19.85 12.49 -7.06
CA GLY A 760 -18.39 12.35 -7.08
C GLY A 760 -17.82 12.17 -5.68
N GLY A 761 -17.69 10.92 -5.24
CA GLY A 761 -17.16 10.58 -3.91
C GLY A 761 -15.65 10.73 -3.87
N TYR A 762 -15.17 11.90 -3.45
CA TYR A 762 -13.83 12.06 -2.91
C TYR A 762 -13.83 11.77 -1.42
N ALA A 763 -12.77 11.10 -0.95
CA ALA A 763 -12.68 10.61 0.41
C ALA A 763 -12.42 11.75 1.41
N ASP A 764 -13.04 11.61 2.58
CA ASP A 764 -12.72 12.24 3.86
C ASP A 764 -12.02 13.61 3.81
N ASP A 765 -12.82 14.69 3.86
CA ASP A 765 -12.37 15.94 4.48
C ASP A 765 -13.51 16.59 5.26
N CYS A 766 -13.25 16.90 6.54
CA CYS A 766 -14.18 17.55 7.48
C CYS A 766 -15.61 16.95 7.64
N GLY A 767 -15.71 15.76 8.26
CA GLY A 767 -16.74 15.45 9.28
C GLY A 767 -18.24 15.33 8.92
N TYR A 768 -18.72 15.84 7.78
CA TYR A 768 -20.15 15.89 7.46
C TYR A 768 -20.40 15.51 6.00
N TRP A 769 -20.72 14.24 5.77
CA TRP A 769 -21.28 13.80 4.49
C TRP A 769 -22.72 14.27 4.34
N PHE A 770 -23.18 14.46 3.11
CA PHE A 770 -24.60 14.42 2.78
C PHE A 770 -24.83 13.37 1.69
N THR A 771 -25.56 12.30 2.02
CA THR A 771 -25.94 11.23 1.08
C THR A 771 -27.44 11.17 0.89
N LEU A 772 -27.87 10.81 -0.31
CA LEU A 772 -29.25 10.42 -0.59
C LEU A 772 -29.52 9.04 0.03
N GLY A 773 -30.54 8.97 0.90
CA GLY A 773 -31.01 7.73 1.51
C GLY A 773 -32.17 7.11 0.73
N GLU A 774 -32.20 5.78 0.65
CA GLU A 774 -33.27 5.03 0.01
C GLU A 774 -34.58 5.11 0.80
N GLN A 775 -35.71 5.27 0.11
CA GLN A 775 -36.87 4.40 0.32
C GLN A 775 -37.91 4.45 -0.82
N GLU A 776 -38.55 3.30 -1.01
CA GLU A 776 -39.70 2.95 -1.88
C GLU A 776 -39.47 2.74 -3.39
N GLU A 777 -40.08 1.66 -3.88
CA GLU A 777 -39.63 0.81 -4.99
C GLU A 777 -40.39 1.06 -6.31
N ASN A 778 -40.93 2.27 -6.49
CA ASN A 778 -41.90 2.58 -7.57
C ASN A 778 -41.72 3.95 -8.25
N SER A 779 -40.50 4.48 -8.31
CA SER A 779 -40.17 5.70 -9.09
C SER A 779 -39.79 5.35 -10.54
N ARG A 780 -40.68 5.68 -11.49
CA ARG A 780 -40.38 5.68 -12.93
C ARG A 780 -40.29 7.13 -13.43
N VAL A 781 -39.10 7.57 -13.85
CA VAL A 781 -38.87 8.88 -14.45
C VAL A 781 -38.82 8.77 -15.98
N VAL A 782 -39.55 9.66 -16.66
CA VAL A 782 -39.59 9.74 -18.14
C VAL A 782 -38.35 10.48 -18.64
N ALA A 783 -37.69 9.93 -19.67
CA ALA A 783 -36.46 10.49 -20.21
C ALA A 783 -36.68 11.76 -21.05
N LEU A 784 -35.70 12.66 -21.06
CA LEU A 784 -35.53 13.68 -22.10
C LEU A 784 -34.08 13.73 -22.56
N GLN A 785 -33.87 13.40 -23.84
CA GLN A 785 -32.60 13.58 -24.54
C GLN A 785 -32.49 15.04 -25.00
N GLY A 786 -31.55 15.80 -24.44
CA GLY A 786 -31.24 17.17 -24.85
C GLY A 786 -29.77 17.29 -25.26
N ALA A 787 -29.51 17.65 -26.52
CA ALA A 787 -28.17 17.64 -27.09
C ALA A 787 -27.36 18.92 -26.79
N ARG A 788 -26.04 18.75 -26.65
CA ARG A 788 -24.97 19.78 -26.74
C ARG A 788 -25.04 21.00 -25.81
N GLY A 789 -24.16 21.01 -24.79
CA GLY A 789 -23.38 22.22 -24.46
C GLY A 789 -23.92 23.24 -23.45
N GLY A 790 -25.05 23.00 -22.79
CA GLY A 790 -25.59 23.87 -21.73
C GLY A 790 -25.64 23.18 -20.36
N LYS A 791 -25.58 23.95 -19.26
CA LYS A 791 -25.81 23.45 -17.89
C LYS A 791 -27.15 22.70 -17.82
N ARG A 792 -27.17 21.56 -17.13
CA ARG A 792 -28.40 20.78 -16.92
C ARG A 792 -29.10 21.24 -15.66
N ALA A 793 -30.12 22.06 -15.84
CA ALA A 793 -31.08 22.38 -14.79
C ALA A 793 -31.99 21.18 -14.53
N MET A 794 -32.13 20.77 -13.27
CA MET A 794 -32.87 19.57 -12.91
C MET A 794 -34.38 19.82 -12.77
N GLN A 795 -35.19 18.99 -13.42
CA GLN A 795 -36.65 18.98 -13.32
C GLN A 795 -37.09 18.07 -12.14
N LEU A 796 -37.76 18.62 -11.12
CA LEU A 796 -38.20 17.88 -9.93
C LEU A 796 -39.56 17.14 -10.12
N PRO A 797 -39.63 15.79 -10.13
CA PRO A 797 -40.86 15.06 -10.44
C PRO A 797 -42.00 15.23 -9.41
N ARG A 798 -43.24 15.00 -9.86
CA ARG A 798 -44.45 15.13 -9.04
C ARG A 798 -44.46 14.07 -7.90
N ARG A 799 -44.50 14.53 -6.65
CA ARG A 799 -44.52 13.75 -5.38
C ARG A 799 -43.19 13.11 -4.93
N GLU A 800 -42.10 13.20 -5.70
CA GLU A 800 -40.80 12.71 -5.23
C GLU A 800 -40.15 13.64 -4.20
N ARG A 801 -39.20 13.11 -3.42
CA ARG A 801 -38.54 13.84 -2.32
C ARG A 801 -37.03 13.59 -2.36
N GLY A 802 -36.25 14.64 -2.59
CA GLY A 802 -34.80 14.61 -2.43
C GLY A 802 -34.41 14.87 -0.97
N TYR A 803 -33.58 13.99 -0.39
CA TYR A 803 -33.09 14.11 0.99
C TYR A 803 -31.56 14.07 1.03
N LEU A 804 -30.92 15.17 1.43
CA LEU A 804 -29.51 15.15 1.81
C LEU A 804 -29.43 14.77 3.29
N THR A 805 -28.98 13.55 3.57
CA THR A 805 -28.92 12.96 4.93
C THR A 805 -27.48 12.85 5.39
N ALA A 806 -27.19 13.34 6.60
CA ALA A 806 -25.84 13.22 7.16
C ALA A 806 -25.61 11.86 7.84
N TYR A 807 -24.64 11.08 7.36
CA TYR A 807 -24.23 9.83 8.01
C TYR A 807 -23.11 10.09 9.01
N ARG A 808 -23.38 9.77 10.29
CA ARG A 808 -22.43 9.79 11.42
C ARG A 808 -21.51 11.01 11.45
N SER A 809 -22.09 12.18 11.66
CA SER A 809 -21.35 13.35 12.10
C SER A 809 -21.44 13.52 13.61
N THR A 810 -20.34 13.92 14.25
CA THR A 810 -20.38 14.60 15.54
C THR A 810 -21.13 15.91 15.34
N GLY A 811 -22.20 16.17 16.09
CA GLY A 811 -23.14 17.25 15.77
C GLY A 811 -22.51 18.64 15.72
N ILE A 812 -22.96 19.49 14.78
CA ILE A 812 -22.67 20.93 14.79
C ILE A 812 -23.35 21.52 16.04
N SER A 813 -22.57 21.80 17.09
CA SER A 813 -23.08 22.32 18.38
C SER A 813 -23.35 23.83 18.37
N GLN A 814 -22.80 24.54 17.39
CA GLN A 814 -22.84 25.99 17.19
C GLN A 814 -22.22 26.31 15.82
N GLY A 815 -22.63 27.41 15.18
CA GLY A 815 -22.02 27.88 13.93
C GLY A 815 -23.00 28.62 13.02
N LYS A 816 -22.54 29.04 11.83
CA LYS A 816 -23.37 29.59 10.76
C LYS A 816 -23.49 28.57 9.63
N ILE A 817 -24.69 28.38 9.09
CA ILE A 817 -24.90 27.67 7.80
C ILE A 817 -25.16 28.72 6.73
N TYR A 818 -24.41 28.67 5.64
CA TYR A 818 -24.69 29.41 4.42
C TYR A 818 -25.25 28.45 3.36
N VAL A 819 -26.32 28.85 2.67
CA VAL A 819 -26.89 28.10 1.55
C VAL A 819 -27.12 29.07 0.39
N SER A 820 -26.57 28.78 -0.78
CA SER A 820 -26.93 29.46 -2.02
C SER A 820 -27.44 28.47 -3.05
N PHE A 821 -28.38 28.89 -3.90
CA PHE A 821 -28.94 28.07 -4.97
C PHE A 821 -29.63 28.94 -6.02
N SER A 822 -29.53 28.53 -7.28
CA SER A 822 -30.31 29.09 -8.37
C SER A 822 -31.64 28.33 -8.50
N LEU A 823 -32.76 29.07 -8.59
CA LEU A 823 -34.10 28.51 -8.73
C LEU A 823 -34.85 29.21 -9.85
N ARG A 824 -35.56 28.43 -10.68
CA ARG A 824 -36.46 28.94 -11.73
C ARG A 824 -37.85 28.36 -11.58
N LEU A 825 -38.83 29.23 -11.32
CA LEU A 825 -40.22 28.84 -11.09
C LEU A 825 -41.01 28.68 -12.40
N LYS A 826 -41.79 27.60 -12.49
CA LYS A 826 -42.74 27.35 -13.61
C LYS A 826 -44.22 27.52 -13.24
N SER A 827 -44.54 27.71 -11.97
CA SER A 827 -45.89 28.09 -11.51
C SER A 827 -45.80 28.98 -10.28
N ARG A 828 -46.72 29.95 -10.18
CA ARG A 828 -46.84 30.81 -9.00
C ARG A 828 -47.17 30.01 -7.73
N ASP A 829 -47.81 28.87 -7.87
CA ASP A 829 -48.14 27.99 -6.76
C ASP A 829 -47.00 27.00 -6.42
N SER A 830 -45.83 27.12 -7.06
CA SER A 830 -44.66 26.28 -6.82
C SER A 830 -44.04 26.50 -5.44
N ALA A 831 -44.31 25.59 -4.51
CA ALA A 831 -43.67 25.60 -3.21
C ALA A 831 -42.33 24.86 -3.27
N VAL A 832 -41.22 25.62 -3.21
CA VAL A 832 -39.88 25.09 -2.96
C VAL A 832 -39.61 25.10 -1.46
N TYR A 833 -39.38 23.90 -0.93
CA TYR A 833 -39.08 23.70 0.48
C TYR A 833 -37.59 23.51 0.65
N ILE A 834 -37.00 24.23 1.59
CA ILE A 834 -35.67 23.92 2.11
C ILE A 834 -35.85 23.78 3.61
N ARG A 835 -35.81 22.53 4.08
CA ARG A 835 -36.02 22.19 5.49
C ARG A 835 -34.70 21.78 6.14
N LEU A 836 -34.25 22.56 7.12
CA LEU A 836 -33.27 22.12 8.12
C LEU A 836 -34.05 21.46 9.27
N ALA A 837 -33.72 20.23 9.69
CA ALA A 837 -34.47 19.52 10.73
C ALA A 837 -33.62 18.82 11.81
N GLN A 838 -34.13 18.86 13.05
CA GLN A 838 -33.54 18.28 14.25
C GLN A 838 -34.24 16.96 14.65
N GLY A 839 -33.52 15.83 14.60
CA GLY A 839 -34.04 14.50 14.96
C GLY A 839 -35.28 14.05 14.16
N SER A 840 -36.07 13.14 14.76
CA SER A 840 -37.34 12.64 14.21
C SER A 840 -38.55 13.51 14.57
N SER A 841 -38.46 14.32 15.62
CA SER A 841 -39.56 15.20 16.08
C SER A 841 -39.53 16.57 15.39
N GLN A 842 -40.69 17.12 15.03
CA GLN A 842 -40.79 18.28 14.14
C GLN A 842 -40.45 19.65 14.78
N LYS A 843 -39.85 19.69 15.97
CA LYS A 843 -39.91 20.87 16.86
C LYS A 843 -39.04 22.07 16.47
N THR A 844 -38.07 21.92 15.57
CA THR A 844 -37.34 23.07 15.00
C THR A 844 -37.03 22.83 13.53
N SER A 845 -37.65 23.63 12.66
CA SER A 845 -37.26 23.67 11.25
C SER A 845 -37.53 25.04 10.64
N VAL A 846 -36.48 25.66 10.13
CA VAL A 846 -36.61 26.75 9.16
C VAL A 846 -37.10 26.12 7.86
N VAL A 847 -38.21 26.65 7.32
CA VAL A 847 -38.79 26.18 6.06
C VAL A 847 -39.06 27.38 5.17
N PHE A 848 -38.26 27.51 4.13
CA PHE A 848 -38.55 28.39 3.01
C PHE A 848 -39.69 27.81 2.19
N ARG A 849 -40.59 28.65 1.67
CA ARG A 849 -41.73 28.26 0.85
C ARG A 849 -42.11 29.43 -0.04
N VAL A 850 -42.09 29.26 -1.36
CA VAL A 850 -42.81 30.18 -2.26
C VAL A 850 -44.29 29.80 -2.32
N THR A 851 -45.20 30.76 -2.33
CA THR A 851 -46.65 30.54 -2.43
C THR A 851 -47.30 31.73 -3.12
N ASN A 852 -48.09 31.48 -4.16
CA ASN A 852 -48.71 32.48 -5.03
C ASN A 852 -47.68 33.47 -5.65
N GLY A 853 -46.43 33.02 -5.83
CA GLY A 853 -45.29 33.83 -6.29
C GLY A 853 -44.49 34.52 -5.19
N THR A 854 -44.99 34.57 -3.94
CA THR A 854 -44.30 35.27 -2.85
C THR A 854 -43.46 34.33 -1.99
N LEU A 855 -42.21 34.69 -1.69
CA LEU A 855 -41.36 33.94 -0.76
C LEU A 855 -41.83 34.12 0.70
N LYS A 856 -41.93 33.01 1.43
CA LYS A 856 -42.28 32.97 2.86
C LYS A 856 -41.27 32.09 3.61
N VAL A 857 -41.04 32.38 4.88
CA VAL A 857 -40.08 31.69 5.74
C VAL A 857 -40.72 31.32 7.07
N ASN A 858 -40.72 30.03 7.42
CA ASN A 858 -41.12 29.57 8.75
C ASN A 858 -39.97 29.80 9.75
N GLY A 859 -40.26 30.54 10.82
CA GLY A 859 -39.38 30.67 11.98
C GLY A 859 -39.50 29.50 12.97
N GLN A 860 -38.79 29.61 14.10
CA GLN A 860 -38.95 28.65 15.20
C GLN A 860 -40.42 28.56 15.64
N LYS A 861 -40.86 27.35 16.03
CA LYS A 861 -42.26 27.02 16.39
C LYS A 861 -43.31 27.19 15.27
N GLY A 862 -42.90 27.39 14.01
CA GLY A 862 -43.81 27.31 12.85
C GLY A 862 -44.59 28.60 12.53
N ALA A 863 -44.10 29.76 12.99
CA ALA A 863 -44.62 31.06 12.56
C ALA A 863 -44.16 31.36 11.13
N ILE A 864 -45.11 31.51 10.20
CA ILE A 864 -44.82 31.88 8.79
C ILE A 864 -44.62 33.39 8.70
N ILE A 865 -43.40 33.81 8.37
CA ILE A 865 -43.07 35.19 8.00
C ILE A 865 -43.25 35.30 6.48
N ASP A 866 -44.12 36.21 6.05
CA ASP A 866 -44.19 36.59 4.64
C ASP A 866 -43.10 37.62 4.35
N THR A 867 -42.28 37.40 3.32
CA THR A 867 -41.18 38.32 3.00
C THR A 867 -41.62 39.48 2.10
N GLY A 868 -42.84 39.41 1.53
CA GLY A 868 -43.31 40.34 0.50
C GLY A 868 -42.58 40.23 -0.85
N TYR A 869 -41.46 39.50 -0.93
CA TYR A 869 -40.68 39.34 -2.14
C TYR A 869 -41.40 38.45 -3.16
N THR A 870 -41.80 39.05 -4.28
CA THR A 870 -42.41 38.33 -5.42
C THR A 870 -41.30 37.79 -6.30
N VAL A 871 -41.25 36.47 -6.42
CA VAL A 871 -40.29 35.69 -7.21
C VAL A 871 -40.74 35.71 -8.68
N PRO A 872 -40.02 36.36 -9.62
CA PRO A 872 -40.43 36.36 -11.02
C PRO A 872 -40.49 34.95 -11.61
N MET A 873 -41.45 34.79 -12.50
CA MET A 873 -41.77 33.55 -13.17
C MET A 873 -40.82 33.33 -14.34
N ASP A 874 -40.45 32.08 -14.56
CA ASP A 874 -39.67 31.66 -15.72
C ASP A 874 -38.25 32.27 -15.84
N GLU A 875 -37.77 32.95 -14.80
CA GLU A 875 -36.41 33.49 -14.66
C GLU A 875 -35.58 32.67 -13.68
N TRP A 876 -34.25 32.70 -13.83
CA TRP A 876 -33.32 32.13 -12.86
C TRP A 876 -32.98 33.15 -11.78
N LEU A 877 -33.26 32.80 -10.53
CA LEU A 877 -33.04 33.65 -9.37
C LEU A 877 -32.12 32.94 -8.40
N ARG A 878 -30.98 33.55 -8.06
CA ARG A 878 -30.08 33.02 -7.05
C ARG A 878 -30.51 33.50 -5.67
N PHE A 879 -30.86 32.55 -4.83
CA PHE A 879 -31.13 32.74 -3.42
C PHE A 879 -29.82 32.56 -2.64
N ARG A 880 -29.62 33.38 -1.61
CA ARG A 880 -28.50 33.32 -0.67
C ARG A 880 -29.07 33.43 0.73
N LEU A 881 -28.65 32.54 1.62
CA LEU A 881 -29.20 32.39 2.97
C LEU A 881 -28.05 32.21 3.95
N LEU A 882 -28.05 32.97 5.03
CA LEU A 882 -27.16 32.78 6.17
C LEU A 882 -28.02 32.50 7.42
N VAL A 883 -27.74 31.41 8.12
CA VAL A 883 -28.51 30.92 9.26
C VAL A 883 -27.59 30.73 10.45
N ASP A 884 -27.81 31.50 11.51
CA ASP A 884 -27.09 31.35 12.78
C ASP A 884 -27.68 30.19 13.60
N LEU A 885 -26.84 29.25 14.03
CA LEU A 885 -27.18 28.14 14.92
C LEU A 885 -26.75 28.48 16.36
N PRO A 886 -27.69 28.63 17.32
CA PRO A 886 -27.36 28.91 18.71
C PRO A 886 -26.67 27.71 19.42
N LYS A 887 -25.78 28.02 20.38
CA LYS A 887 -24.99 27.06 21.18
C LYS A 887 -25.85 26.05 21.96
N HIS A 888 -25.81 24.77 21.59
CA HIS A 888 -26.42 23.66 22.35
C HIS A 888 -25.70 22.30 22.12
N THR A 889 -25.84 21.36 23.07
CA THR A 889 -25.07 20.08 23.12
C THR A 889 -25.92 18.88 22.68
N TRP A 890 -25.39 18.01 21.80
CA TRP A 890 -26.21 17.27 20.82
C TRP A 890 -25.81 15.79 20.55
N SER A 891 -26.76 14.82 20.47
CA SER A 891 -26.51 13.36 20.21
C SER A 891 -27.60 12.61 19.37
N LEU A 892 -27.62 11.25 19.35
CA LEU A 892 -28.02 10.38 18.19
C LEU A 892 -29.05 9.25 18.48
N ALA A 893 -30.06 9.06 17.61
CA ALA A 893 -30.78 7.79 17.38
C ALA A 893 -31.49 7.73 15.99
N VAL A 894 -31.86 6.53 15.52
CA VAL A 894 -32.49 6.26 14.20
C VAL A 894 -33.85 5.53 14.37
N GLY A 895 -34.87 5.88 13.58
CA GLY A 895 -36.17 5.19 13.59
C GLY A 895 -37.02 5.46 12.34
N ASN A 896 -37.82 4.47 11.94
CA ASN A 896 -38.69 4.49 10.75
C ASN A 896 -40.12 4.93 11.09
N ASN A 897 -40.83 5.56 10.14
CA ASN A 897 -42.20 6.05 10.34
C ASN A 897 -43.25 4.94 10.20
N ARG A 898 -44.09 4.74 11.24
CA ARG A 898 -45.58 4.83 11.21
C ARG A 898 -46.20 4.30 12.52
N THR A 899 -47.47 4.65 12.74
CA THR A 899 -48.41 4.18 13.79
C THR A 899 -48.25 4.79 15.20
N GLU A 900 -49.33 4.68 16.00
CA GLU A 900 -49.71 5.60 17.09
C GLU A 900 -49.35 5.13 18.52
N VAL A 901 -49.68 6.01 19.48
CA VAL A 901 -49.92 5.80 20.93
C VAL A 901 -48.72 5.74 21.88
N ALA A 902 -48.62 6.78 22.73
CA ALA A 902 -48.41 6.66 24.18
C ALA A 902 -48.78 7.99 24.87
N THR A 903 -49.85 8.01 25.65
CA THR A 903 -50.04 9.00 26.73
C THR A 903 -49.29 8.52 27.97
N ASP A 904 -48.64 9.46 28.66
CA ASP A 904 -47.73 9.26 29.81
C ASP A 904 -46.46 8.44 29.54
N MET A 905 -45.36 9.17 29.31
CA MET A 905 -44.01 8.69 29.51
C MET A 905 -43.12 9.84 30.00
N GLN A 906 -42.69 9.78 31.27
CA GLN A 906 -41.63 10.67 31.78
C GLN A 906 -40.27 10.18 31.28
N LEU A 907 -39.44 11.09 30.78
CA LEU A 907 -38.02 10.82 30.48
C LEU A 907 -37.15 11.98 30.96
N GLY A 908 -35.98 11.61 31.49
CA GLY A 908 -34.97 12.51 32.04
C GLY A 908 -34.10 13.22 30.99
N PRO A 909 -32.92 13.74 31.39
CA PRO A 909 -32.18 14.71 30.58
C PRO A 909 -31.40 14.07 29.41
N GLU A 910 -31.89 14.23 28.18
CA GLU A 910 -31.25 13.75 26.95
C GLU A 910 -31.09 14.83 25.85
N SER A 911 -30.27 14.55 24.82
CA SER A 911 -29.70 15.54 23.88
C SER A 911 -29.99 15.25 22.38
N LEU A 912 -30.17 16.29 21.56
CA LEU A 912 -30.77 16.28 20.19
C LEU A 912 -29.73 16.46 19.05
N SER A 913 -30.03 16.38 17.74
CA SER A 913 -29.06 16.75 16.66
C SER A 913 -29.69 17.06 15.27
N PHE A 914 -28.97 17.79 14.38
CA PHE A 914 -29.38 18.18 13.01
C PHE A 914 -28.89 17.19 11.94
N ASN A 915 -29.79 16.62 11.11
CA ASN A 915 -29.42 15.47 10.25
C ASN A 915 -29.99 15.45 8.81
N ARG A 916 -30.77 16.45 8.37
CA ARG A 916 -31.47 16.39 7.06
C ARG A 916 -31.71 17.77 6.44
N LEU A 917 -31.35 17.91 5.15
CA LEU A 917 -31.83 18.94 4.23
C LEU A 917 -32.79 18.30 3.22
N THR A 918 -34.01 18.82 3.09
CA THR A 918 -35.03 18.27 2.19
C THR A 918 -35.50 19.29 1.18
N PHE A 919 -35.56 18.87 -0.10
CA PHE A 919 -36.16 19.63 -1.19
C PHE A 919 -37.50 19.03 -1.63
N HIS A 920 -38.47 19.90 -1.87
CA HIS A 920 -39.71 19.57 -2.60
C HIS A 920 -39.98 20.68 -3.61
N SER A 921 -40.56 20.36 -4.77
CA SER A 921 -41.16 21.32 -5.70
C SER A 921 -42.59 20.89 -5.97
N LEU A 922 -43.56 21.76 -5.69
CA LEU A 922 -44.98 21.46 -5.85
C LEU A 922 -45.73 22.70 -6.35
N GLY A 923 -45.98 22.81 -7.67
CA GLY A 923 -47.09 23.62 -8.17
C GLY A 923 -48.41 22.90 -7.92
N LYS A 924 -49.46 23.58 -7.45
CA LYS A 924 -50.80 22.95 -7.26
C LYS A 924 -51.35 22.37 -8.57
N ASP A 925 -50.98 22.99 -9.69
CA ASP A 925 -51.29 22.68 -11.07
C ASP A 925 -50.43 21.56 -11.68
N GLY A 926 -49.38 21.09 -10.99
CA GLY A 926 -48.54 19.97 -11.44
C GLY A 926 -47.38 20.34 -12.38
N THR A 927 -47.17 21.63 -12.64
CA THR A 927 -45.96 22.14 -13.31
C THR A 927 -44.72 22.02 -12.41
N VAL A 928 -43.54 21.98 -13.03
CA VAL A 928 -42.28 21.65 -12.35
C VAL A 928 -41.28 22.79 -12.41
N SER A 929 -40.80 23.22 -11.24
CA SER A 929 -39.73 24.21 -11.11
C SER A 929 -38.33 23.57 -11.12
N TYR A 930 -37.32 24.35 -11.48
CA TYR A 930 -35.94 23.87 -11.70
C TYR A 930 -34.97 24.41 -10.65
N LEU A 931 -34.03 23.57 -10.21
CA LEU A 931 -32.95 23.90 -9.27
C LEU A 931 -31.59 23.72 -9.97
N ASP A 932 -30.64 24.63 -9.72
CA ASP A 932 -29.24 24.60 -10.19
C ASP A 932 -28.34 25.37 -9.17
N ASP A 933 -27.02 25.34 -9.35
CA ASP A 933 -26.02 26.05 -8.51
C ASP A 933 -26.18 25.86 -6.98
N LEU A 934 -26.58 24.69 -6.50
CA LEU A 934 -26.68 24.46 -5.05
C LEU A 934 -25.29 24.48 -4.41
N LEU A 935 -25.13 25.34 -3.42
CA LEU A 935 -23.95 25.50 -2.57
C LEU A 935 -24.39 25.41 -1.11
N VAL A 936 -23.78 24.53 -0.33
CA VAL A 936 -23.99 24.46 1.12
C VAL A 936 -22.64 24.64 1.80
N ALA A 937 -22.57 25.59 2.74
CA ALA A 937 -21.39 25.85 3.53
C ALA A 937 -21.69 25.91 5.03
N VAL A 938 -20.77 25.40 5.86
CA VAL A 938 -20.95 25.30 7.32
C VAL A 938 -19.72 25.83 8.06
N GLN A 939 -19.92 26.77 8.97
CA GLN A 939 -18.88 27.32 9.83
C GLN A 939 -18.53 26.36 10.96
N ASN A 940 -17.23 26.04 11.08
CA ASN A 940 -16.72 25.36 12.25
C ASN A 940 -16.70 26.34 13.45
N PRO A 941 -17.26 25.98 14.62
CA PRO A 941 -17.25 26.84 15.81
C PRO A 941 -15.88 27.00 16.49
N LEU A 942 -14.83 26.30 16.02
CA LEU A 942 -13.45 26.46 16.50
C LEU A 942 -12.69 27.61 15.81
N VAL A 943 -13.36 28.40 14.96
CA VAL A 943 -12.79 29.57 14.28
C VAL A 943 -12.86 30.79 15.20
N PRO A 944 -11.76 31.54 15.42
CA PRO A 944 -11.78 32.73 16.28
C PRO A 944 -12.75 33.81 15.78
N GLU A 945 -13.44 34.48 16.72
CA GLU A 945 -14.26 35.66 16.41
C GLU A 945 -13.37 36.78 15.84
N GLY A 946 -13.60 37.11 14.57
CA GLY A 946 -12.78 38.04 13.78
C GLY A 946 -12.52 37.57 12.34
N GLN A 947 -12.53 36.25 12.09
CA GLN A 947 -12.44 35.68 10.74
C GLN A 947 -13.82 35.49 10.07
N THR A 948 -14.60 36.56 9.95
CA THR A 948 -15.86 36.55 9.19
C THR A 948 -15.58 36.53 7.68
N ILE A 949 -16.10 35.53 6.97
CA ILE A 949 -15.99 35.42 5.50
C ILE A 949 -16.72 36.57 4.79
N ASP A 950 -16.06 37.17 3.80
CA ASP A 950 -16.74 37.85 2.70
C ASP A 950 -17.22 36.83 1.66
N TRP A 951 -18.53 36.55 1.67
CA TRP A 951 -19.16 35.58 0.78
C TRP A 951 -19.07 35.99 -0.70
N THR A 952 -18.88 37.28 -0.98
CA THR A 952 -18.74 37.83 -2.33
C THR A 952 -17.47 37.30 -3.00
N VAL A 953 -16.36 37.18 -2.26
CA VAL A 953 -15.09 36.63 -2.75
C VAL A 953 -15.19 35.13 -3.03
N VAL A 954 -15.91 34.39 -2.19
CA VAL A 954 -16.13 32.95 -2.36
C VAL A 954 -16.92 32.69 -3.65
N GLU A 955 -18.01 33.42 -3.86
CA GLU A 955 -18.84 33.29 -5.06
C GLU A 955 -18.11 33.75 -6.33
N GLN A 956 -17.40 34.88 -6.29
CA GLN A 956 -16.56 35.32 -7.41
C GLN A 956 -15.49 34.28 -7.77
N THR A 957 -14.91 33.58 -6.80
CA THR A 957 -13.92 32.52 -7.06
C THR A 957 -14.55 31.34 -7.81
N ILE A 958 -15.75 30.90 -7.38
CA ILE A 958 -16.51 29.83 -8.05
C ILE A 958 -16.90 30.26 -9.46
N GLU A 959 -17.44 31.47 -9.63
CA GLU A 959 -17.84 32.00 -10.93
C GLU A 959 -16.65 32.13 -11.88
N ASN A 960 -15.50 32.67 -11.42
CA ASN A 960 -14.30 32.80 -12.23
C ASN A 960 -13.72 31.43 -12.67
N GLN A 961 -13.75 30.40 -11.81
CA GLN A 961 -13.34 29.04 -12.19
C GLN A 961 -14.29 28.43 -13.24
N ARG A 962 -15.61 28.64 -13.11
CA ARG A 962 -16.63 28.23 -14.09
C ARG A 962 -16.49 28.98 -15.42
N HIS A 963 -16.15 30.27 -15.38
CA HIS A 963 -15.86 31.08 -16.56
C HIS A 963 -14.52 30.69 -17.22
N GLY A 964 -13.57 30.14 -16.47
CA GLY A 964 -12.35 29.53 -17.00
C GLY A 964 -12.58 28.31 -17.91
N GLN A 965 -13.73 27.64 -17.79
CA GLN A 965 -14.19 26.61 -18.75
C GLN A 965 -15.05 27.19 -19.89
N ARG A 966 -15.37 28.49 -19.86
CA ARG A 966 -16.32 29.17 -20.77
C ARG A 966 -15.74 30.43 -21.40
N ALA A 967 -14.89 30.26 -22.40
CA ALA A 967 -14.74 31.27 -23.45
C ALA A 967 -15.94 31.22 -24.43
N LYS A 968 -17.10 31.79 -24.03
CA LYS A 968 -18.15 32.43 -24.88
C LYS A 968 -19.47 32.68 -24.14
N GLY A 969 -19.96 33.92 -24.19
CA GLY A 969 -21.36 34.33 -23.90
C GLY A 969 -21.62 34.96 -22.52
N GLY A 970 -22.01 36.24 -22.49
CA GLY A 970 -22.63 36.91 -21.32
C GLY A 970 -24.11 36.52 -21.16
N ALA A 971 -24.92 37.11 -20.27
CA ALA A 971 -24.76 38.12 -19.21
C ALA A 971 -25.94 37.95 -18.21
N ALA A 972 -26.16 38.68 -17.11
CA ALA A 972 -25.52 39.85 -16.50
C ALA A 972 -25.68 39.79 -14.95
N ALA A 973 -25.26 40.83 -14.21
CA ALA A 973 -25.45 40.93 -12.74
C ALA A 973 -26.44 42.05 -12.34
N VAL A 974 -27.25 41.81 -11.30
CA VAL A 974 -28.12 42.79 -10.61
C VAL A 974 -28.24 42.42 -9.11
N PRO A 975 -28.70 43.32 -8.22
CA PRO A 975 -27.81 44.03 -7.29
C PRO A 975 -27.82 43.49 -5.85
N VAL A 976 -26.81 43.90 -5.09
CA VAL A 976 -26.75 43.69 -3.63
C VAL A 976 -27.82 44.54 -2.94
N ALA A 977 -28.68 43.93 -2.13
CA ALA A 977 -29.56 44.65 -1.21
C ALA A 977 -28.73 45.12 0.00
N SER A 978 -28.55 46.43 0.11
CA SER A 978 -27.76 47.07 1.18
C SER A 978 -28.43 47.00 2.56
N THR A 979 -27.56 47.00 3.59
CA THR A 979 -27.85 47.12 5.03
C THR A 979 -28.97 48.10 5.42
N PRO A 980 -29.78 47.79 6.46
CA PRO A 980 -30.49 48.81 7.24
C PRO A 980 -29.51 49.73 7.97
N ALA A 981 -29.87 51.01 8.11
CA ALA A 981 -28.95 52.07 8.50
C ALA A 981 -28.51 52.07 9.97
N VAL A 982 -27.33 52.64 10.21
CA VAL A 982 -26.86 53.09 11.52
C VAL A 982 -27.77 54.21 12.04
N VAL A 983 -28.33 54.04 13.23
CA VAL A 983 -28.98 55.14 13.97
C VAL A 983 -27.94 55.76 14.91
N SER A 984 -27.46 56.96 14.59
CA SER A 984 -26.68 57.80 15.51
C SER A 984 -27.60 58.74 16.31
N PRO A 985 -27.27 59.10 17.56
CA PRO A 985 -28.18 59.83 18.44
C PRO A 985 -28.23 61.34 18.16
N LYS A 986 -29.40 61.95 18.39
CA LYS A 986 -29.52 63.38 18.71
C LYS A 986 -30.40 63.57 19.95
N ARG A 987 -30.02 64.58 20.75
CA ARG A 987 -30.53 64.95 22.08
C ARG A 987 -31.80 65.82 22.01
N SER A 988 -32.34 66.06 23.21
CA SER A 988 -33.42 66.98 23.64
C SER A 988 -34.83 66.63 23.13
N GLU A 989 -35.85 66.62 23.98
CA GLU A 989 -35.95 67.17 25.36
C GLU A 989 -35.84 66.14 26.49
#